data_AF-A0A925DYV2-F1
#
_entry.id   AF-A0A925DYV2-F1
#
_cell.length_a   1.000
_cell.length_b   1.000
_cell.length_c   1.000
_cell.angle_alpha   90.00
_cell.angle_beta   90.00
_cell.angle_gamma   90.00
#
_symmetry.space_group_name_H-M   'P 1'
#
loop_
_entity.id
_entity.type
_entity.pdbx_description
1 polymer ?
#
loop_
_entity_poly.entity_id
_entity_poly.type
_entity_poly.pdbx_seq_one_letter_code
_entity_poly.pdbx_strand_id
1 'polypeptide(L)'
;MRRLLFSCVFLTLLCTLNLVSAQTDALRLINSVPAESGELAPGGRIQLTFNLPLNCGTAAEFVIITPQLRGDWFCDGLLLIFIPAEDATPQTSYTLHINAGLPTLGDLELAETVEVHFYSPGFLRVTEVLPAVDGVNVAANSIITVIFNRPVVPLVIAEDMDGLPQPLTITPTLAGEGEWLNTFVYTYTPSDLLPPGTTYTIAVDSALTTADGVQMPQAFTWSFSTTNPTLTRIKLTDETIYDLQPTVALYFNMPLEQAVIEQNFSLRPVLNRDAALEQVPVPAGAPYAPPVVPNPAAPTPTPRPPIDYGGSIPGTFSWDESGMILFFTPDEALANEMTYQVTLDAEAINAEWETMPLTGETTWQFSTLPFPAVIRTYPADGEATNQYNGFNIEFNTFMNDETITSRLHIDPQPTRFSGYRSNRVYVGQFTAVGSSTYTIRIDAGIEDIYGNVIDEPIEFTFTTLPYPPNFELFIPRGPVGFYSAYHDETALFVRHININRLFMQLYTLDALQFVDLLLNEYQPYAESVYTQPTIYNYVPPENLLLREWHVDVENYQDTTLPSFVTLGTENACDDEPSSELHTGDLVTIQRQTQALDAPIDGAPAMTVYADFQAALVGGAVCTDEAVWWQIEIGNTRAWLPESDESGALLIYAA
;
A
#
# COMPACT_ATOMS: atom_id res chain seq x y z
N MET A 1 -32.69 -6.72 -72.57
CA MET A 1 -33.16 -6.62 -71.17
C MET A 1 -34.28 -7.62 -70.97
N ARG A 2 -34.13 -8.47 -69.92
CA ARG A 2 -35.02 -9.52 -69.36
C ARG A 2 -35.63 -10.56 -70.31
N ARG A 3 -35.06 -11.77 -70.23
CA ARG A 3 -35.39 -13.00 -70.98
C ARG A 3 -36.53 -13.79 -70.31
N LEU A 4 -37.27 -14.48 -71.17
CA LEU A 4 -38.54 -15.15 -70.96
C LEU A 4 -38.43 -16.56 -70.33
N LEU A 5 -39.40 -16.80 -69.47
CA LEU A 5 -40.30 -17.97 -69.36
C LEU A 5 -40.01 -19.28 -70.10
N PHE A 6 -40.09 -20.33 -69.28
CA PHE A 6 -40.47 -21.72 -69.52
C PHE A 6 -41.55 -21.97 -70.60
N SER A 7 -41.33 -22.97 -71.45
CA SER A 7 -42.10 -24.25 -71.49
C SER A 7 -42.31 -24.79 -72.92
N CYS A 8 -42.24 -26.13 -73.03
CA CYS A 8 -42.63 -27.00 -74.14
C CYS A 8 -41.83 -26.95 -75.46
N VAL A 9 -41.26 -28.10 -75.89
CA VAL A 9 -41.84 -28.98 -76.91
C VAL A 9 -40.95 -30.22 -77.13
N PHE A 10 -41.63 -31.36 -77.05
CA PHE A 10 -41.35 -32.73 -77.47
C PHE A 10 -40.72 -32.91 -78.88
N LEU A 11 -39.87 -33.94 -79.00
CA LEU A 11 -39.79 -34.91 -80.12
C LEU A 11 -38.79 -34.72 -81.28
N THR A 12 -37.81 -35.64 -81.34
CA THR A 12 -37.14 -36.36 -82.47
C THR A 12 -35.66 -36.57 -82.10
N LEU A 13 -34.99 -37.72 -82.23
CA LEU A 13 -35.15 -38.87 -83.12
C LEU A 13 -34.40 -40.08 -82.49
N LEU A 14 -35.05 -41.25 -82.43
CA LEU A 14 -34.43 -42.54 -82.08
C LEU A 14 -33.51 -43.01 -83.22
N CYS A 15 -32.31 -43.50 -82.89
CA CYS A 15 -31.68 -44.60 -83.63
C CYS A 15 -30.68 -45.37 -82.74
N THR A 16 -31.15 -46.53 -82.25
CA THR A 16 -30.42 -47.79 -81.98
C THR A 16 -29.04 -47.78 -81.31
N LEU A 17 -29.00 -48.20 -80.06
CA LEU A 17 -28.17 -49.33 -79.58
C LEU A 17 -28.68 -49.75 -78.19
N ASN A 18 -29.54 -50.77 -78.15
CA ASN A 18 -29.80 -51.52 -76.93
C ASN A 18 -28.52 -52.32 -76.59
N LEU A 19 -27.62 -51.72 -75.81
CA LEU A 19 -26.80 -52.53 -74.91
C LEU A 19 -27.63 -52.78 -73.65
N VAL A 20 -28.33 -53.91 -73.64
CA VAL A 20 -28.64 -54.57 -72.38
C VAL A 20 -27.30 -54.97 -71.80
N SER A 21 -26.76 -54.21 -70.85
CA SER A 21 -25.77 -54.76 -69.95
C SER A 21 -26.51 -55.78 -69.08
N ALA A 22 -26.40 -57.06 -69.43
CA ALA A 22 -26.66 -58.12 -68.47
C ALA A 22 -25.77 -57.84 -67.26
N GLN A 23 -26.35 -57.45 -66.14
CA GLN A 23 -25.64 -57.43 -64.86
C GLN A 23 -25.31 -58.89 -64.57
N THR A 24 -24.07 -59.28 -64.80
CA THR A 24 -23.57 -60.62 -64.47
C THR A 24 -23.75 -60.85 -62.97
N ASP A 25 -24.43 -61.94 -62.61
CA ASP A 25 -24.52 -62.46 -61.25
C ASP A 25 -23.12 -62.88 -60.77
N ALA A 26 -22.27 -61.91 -60.42
CA ALA A 26 -20.94 -62.18 -59.84
C ALA A 26 -21.07 -62.43 -58.33
N LEU A 27 -20.20 -63.28 -57.78
CA LEU A 27 -20.09 -63.48 -56.33
C LEU A 27 -19.64 -62.17 -55.67
N ARG A 28 -20.32 -61.78 -54.58
CA ARG A 28 -20.06 -60.56 -53.79
C ARG A 28 -20.32 -60.83 -52.32
N LEU A 29 -19.51 -60.21 -51.46
CA LEU A 29 -19.80 -60.10 -50.04
C LEU A 29 -20.98 -59.13 -49.86
N ILE A 30 -22.06 -59.60 -49.23
CA ILE A 30 -23.25 -58.81 -48.90
C ILE A 30 -23.11 -58.16 -47.54
N ASN A 31 -22.57 -58.89 -46.55
CA ASN A 31 -22.44 -58.41 -45.19
C ASN A 31 -21.30 -59.12 -44.46
N SER A 32 -20.66 -58.42 -43.53
CA SER A 32 -19.74 -58.99 -42.56
C SER A 32 -20.16 -58.60 -41.14
N VAL A 33 -19.94 -59.51 -40.20
CA VAL A 33 -20.01 -59.23 -38.77
C VAL A 33 -18.68 -59.71 -38.18
N PRO A 34 -17.84 -58.85 -37.58
CA PRO A 34 -17.99 -57.39 -37.52
C PRO A 34 -18.10 -56.74 -38.91
N ALA A 35 -18.83 -55.63 -38.98
CA ALA A 35 -18.87 -54.80 -40.18
C ALA A 35 -17.49 -54.12 -40.40
N GLU A 36 -17.32 -53.43 -41.53
CA GLU A 36 -16.13 -52.60 -41.77
C GLU A 36 -15.91 -51.61 -40.62
N SER A 37 -14.70 -51.59 -40.07
CA SER A 37 -14.33 -50.88 -38.84
C SER A 37 -15.18 -51.24 -37.61
N GLY A 38 -15.75 -52.45 -37.58
CA GLY A 38 -16.52 -52.96 -36.46
C GLY A 38 -15.66 -53.59 -35.37
N GLU A 39 -16.23 -53.72 -34.17
CA GLU A 39 -15.58 -54.38 -33.03
C GLU A 39 -15.97 -55.87 -32.96
N LEU A 40 -15.00 -56.75 -32.72
CA LEU A 40 -15.21 -58.16 -32.41
C LEU A 40 -15.28 -58.33 -30.88
N ALA A 41 -16.50 -58.43 -30.35
CA ALA A 41 -16.72 -58.66 -28.91
C ALA A 41 -16.01 -59.94 -28.41
N PRO A 42 -15.67 -60.03 -27.11
CA PRO A 42 -15.14 -61.25 -26.49
C PRO A 42 -16.10 -62.43 -26.70
N GLY A 43 -15.57 -63.60 -27.04
CA GLY A 43 -16.36 -64.78 -27.45
C GLY A 43 -17.14 -64.61 -28.76
N GLY A 44 -16.95 -63.50 -29.48
CA GLY A 44 -17.61 -63.18 -30.74
C GLY A 44 -17.12 -64.05 -31.90
N ARG A 45 -17.92 -64.11 -32.96
CA ARG A 45 -17.62 -64.86 -34.20
C ARG A 45 -17.59 -63.93 -35.40
N ILE A 46 -16.79 -64.27 -36.41
CA ILE A 46 -16.78 -63.53 -37.69
C ILE A 46 -17.76 -64.23 -38.63
N GLN A 47 -18.74 -63.51 -39.17
CA GLN A 47 -19.74 -64.04 -40.09
C GLN A 47 -19.73 -63.26 -41.41
N LEU A 48 -19.52 -63.97 -42.51
CA LEU A 48 -19.51 -63.43 -43.87
C LEU A 48 -20.73 -63.96 -44.62
N THR A 49 -21.50 -63.05 -45.20
CA THR A 49 -22.72 -63.39 -45.96
C THR A 49 -22.49 -63.03 -47.42
N PHE A 50 -22.74 -63.97 -48.32
CA PHE A 50 -22.56 -63.81 -49.76
C PHE A 50 -23.89 -63.85 -50.51
N ASN A 51 -23.92 -63.30 -51.73
CA ASN A 51 -25.11 -63.33 -52.59
C ASN A 51 -25.34 -64.66 -53.32
N LEU A 52 -24.32 -65.53 -53.40
CA LEU A 52 -24.34 -66.81 -54.09
C LEU A 52 -23.71 -67.91 -53.21
N PRO A 53 -24.16 -69.18 -53.32
CA PRO A 53 -23.67 -70.27 -52.49
C PRO A 53 -22.22 -70.62 -52.82
N LEU A 54 -21.37 -70.71 -51.80
CA LEU A 54 -19.95 -71.02 -51.89
C LEU A 54 -19.70 -72.53 -52.08
N ASN A 55 -18.54 -72.88 -52.65
CA ASN A 55 -18.01 -74.24 -52.54
C ASN A 55 -17.41 -74.45 -51.13
N CYS A 56 -18.20 -74.98 -50.22
CA CYS A 56 -17.80 -75.17 -48.82
C CYS A 56 -16.59 -76.12 -48.62
N GLY A 57 -16.20 -76.91 -49.62
CA GLY A 57 -15.02 -77.76 -49.54
C GLY A 57 -13.70 -76.98 -49.59
N THR A 58 -13.71 -75.77 -50.17
CA THR A 58 -12.49 -74.97 -50.41
C THR A 58 -12.60 -73.52 -49.94
N ALA A 59 -13.81 -73.02 -49.64
CA ALA A 59 -14.06 -71.61 -49.35
C ALA A 59 -13.17 -71.01 -48.23
N ALA A 60 -12.89 -71.76 -47.17
CA ALA A 60 -12.07 -71.29 -46.05
C ALA A 60 -10.60 -71.03 -46.44
N GLU A 61 -10.07 -71.70 -47.46
CA GLU A 61 -8.69 -71.53 -47.92
C GLU A 61 -8.44 -70.17 -48.57
N PHE A 62 -9.50 -69.49 -49.00
CA PHE A 62 -9.45 -68.18 -49.65
C PHE A 62 -9.58 -67.01 -48.67
N VAL A 63 -9.75 -67.29 -47.37
CA VAL A 63 -9.94 -66.25 -46.35
C VAL A 63 -8.78 -66.24 -45.36
N ILE A 64 -8.11 -65.10 -45.25
CA ILE A 64 -6.93 -64.89 -44.38
C ILE A 64 -7.24 -63.78 -43.38
N ILE A 65 -6.97 -64.01 -42.09
CA ILE A 65 -7.07 -62.99 -41.04
C ILE A 65 -5.66 -62.57 -40.63
N THR A 66 -5.37 -61.26 -40.67
CA THR A 66 -4.08 -60.68 -40.32
C THR A 66 -4.25 -59.62 -39.21
N PRO A 67 -3.57 -59.69 -38.05
CA PRO A 67 -2.72 -60.77 -37.57
C PRO A 67 -3.46 -62.11 -37.46
N GLN A 68 -2.72 -63.23 -37.47
CA GLN A 68 -3.32 -64.56 -37.45
C GLN A 68 -4.17 -64.79 -36.20
N LEU A 69 -5.47 -65.01 -36.39
CA LEU A 69 -6.41 -65.43 -35.36
C LEU A 69 -6.70 -66.92 -35.54
N ARG A 70 -6.49 -67.74 -34.50
CA ARG A 70 -6.75 -69.19 -34.56
C ARG A 70 -8.22 -69.48 -34.32
N GLY A 71 -8.78 -70.45 -35.05
CA GLY A 71 -10.19 -70.81 -34.93
C GLY A 71 -10.63 -71.75 -36.05
N ASP A 72 -11.90 -72.10 -36.02
CA ASP A 72 -12.53 -73.04 -36.95
C ASP A 72 -13.50 -72.32 -37.89
N TRP A 73 -13.52 -72.75 -39.15
CA TRP A 73 -14.45 -72.24 -40.17
C TRP A 73 -15.62 -73.20 -40.37
N PHE A 74 -16.83 -72.62 -40.49
CA PHE A 74 -18.08 -73.30 -40.78
C PHE A 74 -18.73 -72.65 -42.00
N CYS A 75 -19.13 -73.46 -42.98
CA CYS A 75 -19.75 -72.97 -44.21
C CYS A 75 -21.17 -73.56 -44.34
N ASP A 76 -22.15 -72.70 -44.60
CA ASP A 76 -23.55 -73.06 -44.82
C ASP A 76 -24.07 -72.39 -46.10
N GLY A 77 -23.41 -72.70 -47.22
CA GLY A 77 -23.73 -72.20 -48.55
C GLY A 77 -23.49 -70.70 -48.70
N LEU A 78 -24.42 -69.86 -48.24
CA LEU A 78 -24.33 -68.39 -48.33
C LEU A 78 -23.54 -67.77 -47.17
N LEU A 79 -23.30 -68.53 -46.10
CA LEU A 79 -22.64 -68.07 -44.89
C LEU A 79 -21.29 -68.77 -44.72
N LEU A 80 -20.28 -67.98 -44.37
CA LEU A 80 -19.00 -68.47 -43.91
C LEU A 80 -18.73 -67.85 -42.53
N ILE A 81 -18.66 -68.71 -41.50
CA ILE A 81 -18.55 -68.32 -40.09
C ILE A 81 -17.22 -68.81 -39.54
N PHE A 82 -16.44 -67.91 -38.97
CA PHE A 82 -15.24 -68.23 -38.21
C PHE A 82 -15.51 -68.11 -36.71
N ILE A 83 -15.22 -69.18 -35.97
CA ILE A 83 -15.28 -69.20 -34.51
C ILE A 83 -13.84 -69.20 -33.99
N PRO A 84 -13.37 -68.10 -33.38
CA PRO A 84 -12.06 -68.05 -32.74
C PRO A 84 -11.93 -69.15 -31.67
N ALA A 85 -10.75 -69.77 -31.59
CA ALA A 85 -10.45 -70.79 -30.57
C ALA A 85 -10.19 -70.17 -29.19
N GLU A 86 -9.73 -68.91 -29.18
CA GLU A 86 -9.48 -68.06 -28.01
C GLU A 86 -9.92 -66.63 -28.38
N ASP A 87 -10.11 -65.77 -27.38
CA ASP A 87 -10.43 -64.36 -27.62
C ASP A 87 -9.34 -63.67 -28.44
N ALA A 88 -9.77 -62.75 -29.32
CA ALA A 88 -8.85 -61.93 -30.08
C ALA A 88 -7.97 -61.11 -29.14
N THR A 89 -6.68 -60.98 -29.46
CA THR A 89 -5.73 -60.18 -28.70
C THR A 89 -6.32 -58.77 -28.48
N PRO A 90 -6.48 -58.29 -27.24
CA PRO A 90 -7.15 -57.01 -26.99
C PRO A 90 -6.49 -55.82 -27.69
N GLN A 91 -7.27 -54.77 -27.99
CA GLN A 91 -6.80 -53.53 -28.62
C GLN A 91 -6.01 -53.75 -29.93
N THR A 92 -6.38 -54.76 -30.71
CA THR A 92 -5.69 -55.17 -31.94
C THR A 92 -6.57 -54.97 -33.15
N SER A 93 -6.03 -54.34 -34.20
CA SER A 93 -6.70 -54.24 -35.49
C SER A 93 -6.40 -55.49 -36.33
N TYR A 94 -7.45 -56.02 -36.97
CA TYR A 94 -7.40 -57.18 -37.84
C TYR A 94 -7.92 -56.81 -39.24
N THR A 95 -7.30 -57.38 -40.26
CA THR A 95 -7.75 -57.33 -41.65
C THR A 95 -8.12 -58.74 -42.10
N LEU A 96 -9.35 -58.90 -42.57
CA LEU A 96 -9.85 -60.10 -43.21
C LEU A 96 -9.70 -59.94 -44.73
N HIS A 97 -8.78 -60.69 -45.33
CA HIS A 97 -8.60 -60.74 -46.78
C HIS A 97 -9.38 -61.92 -47.36
N ILE A 98 -10.40 -61.63 -48.14
CA ILE A 98 -11.18 -62.60 -48.92
C ILE A 98 -10.66 -62.56 -50.34
N ASN A 99 -9.79 -63.50 -50.69
CA ASN A 99 -9.01 -63.44 -51.93
C ASN A 99 -9.89 -63.63 -53.18
N ALA A 100 -9.52 -62.95 -54.27
CA ALA A 100 -10.05 -63.22 -55.59
C ALA A 100 -9.91 -64.72 -55.95
N GLY A 101 -10.86 -65.24 -56.72
CA GLY A 101 -10.94 -66.66 -57.05
C GLY A 101 -11.68 -67.52 -56.03
N LEU A 102 -12.25 -66.95 -54.96
CA LEU A 102 -13.14 -67.68 -54.04
C LEU A 102 -14.30 -68.32 -54.83
N PRO A 103 -14.40 -69.66 -54.90
CA PRO A 103 -15.34 -70.32 -55.81
C PRO A 103 -16.75 -70.45 -55.23
N THR A 104 -17.75 -70.28 -56.08
CA THR A 104 -19.14 -70.67 -55.78
C THR A 104 -19.36 -72.17 -56.01
N LEU A 105 -20.53 -72.69 -55.64
CA LEU A 105 -20.97 -74.04 -56.02
C LEU A 105 -21.18 -74.19 -57.53
N GLY A 106 -21.34 -73.08 -58.26
CA GLY A 106 -21.37 -73.02 -59.72
C GLY A 106 -20.04 -72.54 -60.31
N ASP A 107 -20.03 -72.19 -61.61
CA ASP A 107 -18.82 -71.80 -62.35
C ASP A 107 -18.39 -70.33 -62.15
N LEU A 108 -18.88 -69.68 -61.09
CA LEU A 108 -18.58 -68.28 -60.77
C LEU A 108 -17.63 -68.18 -59.57
N GLU A 109 -16.85 -67.11 -59.53
CA GLU A 109 -15.89 -66.83 -58.46
C GLU A 109 -15.90 -65.35 -58.06
N LEU A 110 -15.29 -65.04 -56.92
CA LEU A 110 -15.09 -63.67 -56.46
C LEU A 110 -14.05 -62.99 -57.37
N ALA A 111 -14.45 -61.92 -58.07
CA ALA A 111 -13.62 -61.31 -59.11
C ALA A 111 -12.39 -60.57 -58.56
N GLU A 112 -12.51 -59.95 -57.39
CA GLU A 112 -11.46 -59.13 -56.76
C GLU A 112 -11.38 -59.44 -55.28
N THR A 113 -10.18 -59.30 -54.70
CA THR A 113 -9.99 -59.48 -53.26
C THR A 113 -10.79 -58.43 -52.50
N VAL A 114 -11.58 -58.87 -51.52
CA VAL A 114 -12.33 -58.00 -50.62
C VAL A 114 -11.62 -57.99 -49.27
N GLU A 115 -11.39 -56.79 -48.73
CA GLU A 115 -10.83 -56.60 -47.40
C GLU A 115 -11.91 -56.10 -46.46
N VAL A 116 -11.96 -56.67 -45.26
CA VAL A 116 -12.79 -56.17 -44.15
C VAL A 116 -11.88 -55.87 -42.96
N HIS A 117 -11.88 -54.62 -42.50
CA HIS A 117 -11.14 -54.21 -41.31
C HIS A 117 -12.05 -54.31 -40.08
N PHE A 118 -11.53 -54.87 -39.00
CA PHE A 118 -12.21 -54.89 -37.71
C PHE A 118 -11.17 -54.79 -36.58
N TYR A 119 -11.60 -54.61 -35.34
CA TYR A 119 -10.70 -54.57 -34.19
C TYR A 119 -11.28 -55.33 -33.00
N SER A 120 -10.41 -55.81 -32.12
CA SER A 120 -10.82 -56.32 -30.82
C SER A 120 -10.95 -55.18 -29.81
N PRO A 121 -11.86 -55.30 -28.83
CA PRO A 121 -12.02 -54.29 -27.78
C PRO A 121 -10.70 -54.06 -27.03
N GLY A 122 -10.46 -52.81 -26.64
CA GLY A 122 -9.44 -52.50 -25.63
C GLY A 122 -9.87 -52.95 -24.23
N PHE A 123 -9.12 -52.55 -23.20
CA PHE A 123 -9.42 -52.91 -21.81
C PHE A 123 -10.50 -52.02 -21.16
N LEU A 124 -11.14 -52.54 -20.11
CA LEU A 124 -11.80 -51.71 -19.12
C LEU A 124 -10.74 -50.92 -18.36
N ARG A 125 -10.97 -49.62 -18.16
CA ARG A 125 -10.14 -48.76 -17.31
C ARG A 125 -10.99 -47.69 -16.66
N VAL A 126 -10.54 -47.22 -15.51
CA VAL A 126 -11.02 -45.97 -14.90
C VAL A 126 -10.44 -44.81 -15.71
N THR A 127 -11.29 -43.89 -16.14
CA THR A 127 -10.89 -42.67 -16.86
C THR A 127 -10.75 -41.48 -15.93
N GLU A 128 -11.59 -41.41 -14.89
CA GLU A 128 -11.63 -40.30 -13.96
C GLU A 128 -12.21 -40.75 -12.62
N VAL A 129 -11.72 -40.14 -11.54
CA VAL A 129 -12.21 -40.35 -10.18
C VAL A 129 -12.40 -39.02 -9.46
N LEU A 130 -13.41 -38.98 -8.60
CA LEU A 130 -13.63 -37.92 -7.63
C LEU A 130 -13.76 -38.57 -6.24
N PRO A 131 -13.16 -38.03 -5.18
CA PRO A 131 -12.08 -37.04 -5.19
C PRO A 131 -10.90 -37.45 -6.09
N ALA A 132 -10.17 -36.45 -6.59
CA ALA A 132 -9.05 -36.68 -7.50
C ALA A 132 -7.95 -37.54 -6.85
N VAL A 133 -7.15 -38.20 -7.68
CA VAL A 133 -5.99 -38.99 -7.24
C VAL A 133 -5.06 -38.13 -6.40
N ASP A 134 -4.73 -38.61 -5.21
CA ASP A 134 -3.91 -37.95 -4.18
C ASP A 134 -4.47 -36.58 -3.76
N GLY A 135 -5.80 -36.42 -3.85
CA GLY A 135 -6.51 -35.22 -3.44
C GLY A 135 -6.30 -34.92 -1.96
N VAL A 136 -5.99 -33.67 -1.63
CA VAL A 136 -5.83 -33.18 -0.25
C VAL A 136 -6.92 -32.16 0.07
N ASN A 137 -7.24 -32.00 1.37
CA ASN A 137 -8.29 -31.09 1.84
C ASN A 137 -9.66 -31.38 1.22
N VAL A 138 -9.97 -32.66 1.06
CA VAL A 138 -11.29 -33.09 0.57
C VAL A 138 -12.34 -32.75 1.62
N ALA A 139 -13.43 -32.12 1.17
CA ALA A 139 -14.55 -31.74 2.03
C ALA A 139 -15.17 -32.97 2.72
N ALA A 140 -15.61 -32.79 3.97
CA ALA A 140 -16.17 -33.88 4.77
C ALA A 140 -17.45 -34.49 4.17
N ASN A 141 -18.17 -33.77 3.31
CA ASN A 141 -19.37 -34.26 2.63
C ASN A 141 -19.11 -34.75 1.20
N SER A 142 -17.86 -35.09 0.86
CA SER A 142 -17.50 -35.49 -0.49
C SER A 142 -18.08 -36.85 -0.88
N ILE A 143 -18.58 -36.95 -2.12
CA ILE A 143 -19.07 -38.18 -2.75
C ILE A 143 -17.93 -38.79 -3.56
N ILE A 144 -17.78 -40.12 -3.48
CA ILE A 144 -16.78 -40.84 -4.26
C ILE A 144 -17.40 -41.25 -5.59
N THR A 145 -16.80 -40.85 -6.71
CA THR A 145 -17.27 -41.12 -8.06
C THR A 145 -16.18 -41.80 -8.87
N VAL A 146 -16.53 -42.82 -9.64
CA VAL A 146 -15.65 -43.48 -10.60
C VAL A 146 -16.31 -43.52 -11.97
N ILE A 147 -15.56 -43.08 -12.97
CA ILE A 147 -15.98 -43.05 -14.37
C ILE A 147 -15.14 -44.07 -15.15
N PHE A 148 -15.81 -44.95 -15.88
CA PHE A 148 -15.20 -45.98 -16.71
C PHE A 148 -15.22 -45.59 -18.19
N ASN A 149 -14.27 -46.11 -18.97
CA ASN A 149 -14.21 -45.86 -20.42
C ASN A 149 -15.29 -46.59 -21.24
N ARG A 150 -16.12 -47.43 -20.60
CA ARG A 150 -17.12 -48.29 -21.25
C ARG A 150 -18.19 -48.78 -20.26
N PRO A 151 -19.35 -49.23 -20.74
CA PRO A 151 -20.43 -49.77 -19.90
C PRO A 151 -19.99 -50.95 -19.04
N VAL A 152 -20.03 -50.81 -17.72
CA VAL A 152 -19.76 -51.91 -16.78
C VAL A 152 -21.02 -52.72 -16.49
N VAL A 153 -22.16 -52.03 -16.35
CA VAL A 153 -23.45 -52.65 -16.08
C VAL A 153 -24.40 -52.51 -17.29
N PRO A 154 -25.31 -53.48 -17.52
CA PRO A 154 -26.32 -53.35 -18.56
C PRO A 154 -27.30 -52.22 -18.27
N LEU A 155 -27.98 -51.73 -19.30
CA LEU A 155 -29.08 -50.79 -19.12
C LEU A 155 -30.29 -51.52 -18.52
N VAL A 156 -30.62 -51.22 -17.27
CA VAL A 156 -31.75 -51.80 -16.54
C VAL A 156 -32.77 -50.71 -16.16
N ILE A 157 -34.00 -51.12 -15.85
CA ILE A 157 -34.99 -50.22 -15.25
C ILE A 157 -34.68 -50.04 -13.76
N ALA A 158 -35.17 -48.94 -13.17
CA ALA A 158 -34.83 -48.56 -11.79
C ALA A 158 -35.07 -49.66 -10.74
N GLU A 159 -36.06 -50.54 -10.96
CA GLU A 159 -36.43 -51.64 -10.06
C GLU A 159 -35.39 -52.78 -10.02
N ASP A 160 -34.51 -52.89 -11.02
CA ASP A 160 -33.51 -53.96 -11.14
C ASP A 160 -32.10 -53.50 -10.71
N MET A 161 -31.96 -52.30 -10.13
CA MET A 161 -30.67 -51.71 -9.76
C MET A 161 -30.02 -52.36 -8.53
N ASP A 162 -30.81 -52.94 -7.62
CA ASP A 162 -30.34 -53.53 -6.35
C ASP A 162 -29.43 -54.76 -6.52
N GLY A 163 -29.40 -55.36 -7.72
CA GLY A 163 -28.58 -56.53 -8.04
C GLY A 163 -27.26 -56.20 -8.74
N LEU A 164 -26.96 -54.92 -8.98
CA LEU A 164 -25.77 -54.50 -9.71
C LEU A 164 -24.50 -54.57 -8.84
N PRO A 165 -23.33 -54.83 -9.46
CA PRO A 165 -22.07 -54.91 -8.71
C PRO A 165 -21.69 -53.56 -8.10
N GLN A 166 -21.17 -53.58 -6.87
CA GLN A 166 -20.45 -52.46 -6.25
C GLN A 166 -18.94 -52.62 -6.54
N PRO A 167 -18.34 -51.74 -7.35
CA PRO A 167 -16.95 -51.91 -7.79
C PRO A 167 -15.89 -51.42 -6.78
N LEU A 168 -16.28 -50.74 -5.70
CA LEU A 168 -15.34 -50.04 -4.80
C LEU A 168 -15.07 -50.81 -3.51
N THR A 169 -13.80 -50.95 -3.17
CA THR A 169 -13.33 -51.28 -1.81
C THR A 169 -12.67 -50.03 -1.21
N ILE A 170 -13.11 -49.60 -0.03
CA ILE A 170 -12.66 -48.37 0.63
C ILE A 170 -11.98 -48.71 1.96
N THR A 171 -10.79 -48.16 2.19
CA THR A 171 -9.98 -48.34 3.41
C THR A 171 -9.54 -46.99 3.98
N PRO A 172 -9.80 -46.65 5.25
CA PRO A 172 -10.59 -47.40 6.24
C PRO A 172 -12.03 -47.69 5.77
N THR A 173 -12.65 -48.72 6.32
CA THR A 173 -14.03 -49.09 5.94
C THR A 173 -14.96 -47.92 6.19
N LEU A 174 -15.69 -47.53 5.15
CA LEU A 174 -16.61 -46.40 5.15
C LEU A 174 -18.02 -46.93 4.91
N ALA A 175 -18.97 -46.57 5.78
CA ALA A 175 -20.38 -46.88 5.58
C ALA A 175 -21.00 -45.89 4.57
N GLY A 176 -21.89 -46.38 3.72
CA GLY A 176 -22.45 -45.60 2.63
C GLY A 176 -23.23 -46.46 1.66
N GLU A 177 -23.89 -45.79 0.73
CA GLU A 177 -24.68 -46.40 -0.34
C GLU A 177 -24.04 -46.03 -1.68
N GLY A 178 -23.93 -47.01 -2.57
CA GLY A 178 -23.43 -46.76 -3.91
C GLY A 178 -24.43 -47.10 -4.98
N GLU A 179 -24.44 -46.28 -6.03
CA GLU A 179 -25.43 -46.30 -7.09
C GLU A 179 -24.75 -46.12 -8.46
N TRP A 180 -25.34 -46.73 -9.49
CA TRP A 180 -24.95 -46.48 -10.87
C TRP A 180 -25.78 -45.33 -11.44
N LEU A 181 -25.16 -44.18 -11.69
CA LEU A 181 -25.83 -43.03 -12.32
C LEU A 181 -26.18 -43.30 -13.79
N ASN A 182 -25.35 -44.10 -14.45
CA ASN A 182 -25.57 -44.64 -15.79
C ASN A 182 -24.72 -45.91 -15.94
N THR A 183 -24.60 -46.46 -17.15
CA THR A 183 -23.91 -47.74 -17.36
C THR A 183 -22.39 -47.70 -17.14
N PHE A 184 -21.76 -46.54 -17.00
CA PHE A 184 -20.30 -46.37 -16.87
C PHE A 184 -19.87 -45.39 -15.76
N VAL A 185 -20.80 -44.85 -14.97
CA VAL A 185 -20.52 -43.96 -13.83
C VAL A 185 -21.11 -44.55 -12.56
N TYR A 186 -20.24 -44.81 -11.59
CA TYR A 186 -20.61 -45.29 -10.25
C TYR A 186 -20.33 -44.21 -9.21
N THR A 187 -21.30 -43.94 -8.35
CA THR A 187 -21.15 -43.04 -7.19
C THR A 187 -21.30 -43.82 -5.89
N TYR A 188 -20.60 -43.38 -4.86
CA TYR A 188 -20.68 -43.90 -3.51
C TYR A 188 -20.81 -42.73 -2.54
N THR A 189 -21.97 -42.67 -1.89
CA THR A 189 -22.35 -41.61 -0.96
C THR A 189 -22.17 -42.12 0.46
N PRO A 190 -21.20 -41.57 1.22
CA PRO A 190 -21.02 -41.92 2.63
C PRO A 190 -22.28 -41.63 3.46
N SER A 191 -22.60 -42.51 4.41
CA SER A 191 -23.77 -42.31 5.30
C SER A 191 -23.55 -41.19 6.32
N ASP A 192 -22.31 -41.00 6.75
CA ASP A 192 -21.87 -39.97 7.68
C ASP A 192 -20.84 -39.04 7.02
N LEU A 193 -20.61 -37.87 7.60
CA LEU A 193 -19.51 -37.00 7.19
C LEU A 193 -18.17 -37.72 7.36
N LEU A 194 -17.32 -37.61 6.34
CA LEU A 194 -15.97 -38.16 6.37
C LEU A 194 -15.20 -37.52 7.54
N PRO A 195 -14.59 -38.33 8.42
CA PRO A 195 -13.82 -37.79 9.52
C PRO A 195 -12.67 -36.91 9.01
N PRO A 196 -12.40 -35.76 9.65
CA PRO A 196 -11.25 -34.92 9.35
C PRO A 196 -9.91 -35.65 9.42
N GLY A 197 -8.93 -35.15 8.67
CA GLY A 197 -7.55 -35.67 8.60
C GLY A 197 -7.39 -37.14 8.19
N THR A 198 -8.44 -37.77 7.69
CA THR A 198 -8.44 -39.20 7.37
C THR A 198 -8.03 -39.41 5.92
N THR A 199 -7.02 -40.26 5.71
CA THR A 199 -6.62 -40.74 4.39
C THR A 199 -7.42 -41.98 4.00
N TYR A 200 -8.18 -41.89 2.91
CA TYR A 200 -8.90 -42.99 2.31
C TYR A 200 -8.14 -43.53 1.10
N THR A 201 -7.99 -44.85 1.02
CA THR A 201 -7.53 -45.59 -0.16
C THR A 201 -8.72 -46.33 -0.75
N ILE A 202 -8.97 -46.12 -2.04
CA ILE A 202 -10.05 -46.76 -2.79
C ILE A 202 -9.45 -47.65 -3.87
N ALA A 203 -10.01 -48.84 -4.02
CA ALA A 203 -9.61 -49.81 -5.02
C ALA A 203 -10.82 -50.25 -5.87
N VAL A 204 -10.60 -50.33 -7.18
CA VAL A 204 -11.45 -51.06 -8.14
C VAL A 204 -10.73 -52.36 -8.49
N ASP A 205 -11.37 -53.49 -8.20
CA ASP A 205 -10.80 -54.82 -8.47
C ASP A 205 -10.67 -55.09 -9.98
N SER A 206 -9.57 -55.73 -10.39
CA SER A 206 -9.36 -56.20 -11.78
C SER A 206 -10.40 -57.23 -12.25
N ALA A 207 -11.05 -57.94 -11.32
CA ALA A 207 -12.12 -58.90 -11.63
C ALA A 207 -13.41 -58.24 -12.12
N LEU A 208 -13.54 -56.91 -11.99
CA LEU A 208 -14.65 -56.16 -12.55
C LEU A 208 -14.69 -56.37 -14.07
N THR A 209 -15.81 -56.89 -14.54
CA THR A 209 -16.04 -57.22 -15.94
C THR A 209 -17.16 -56.33 -16.47
N THR A 210 -17.04 -55.91 -17.73
CA THR A 210 -18.05 -55.08 -18.38
C THR A 210 -19.25 -55.86 -18.88
N ALA A 211 -20.30 -55.15 -19.29
CA ALA A 211 -21.51 -55.77 -19.84
C ALA A 211 -21.22 -56.61 -21.09
N ASP A 212 -20.17 -56.29 -21.85
CA ASP A 212 -19.65 -57.00 -23.02
C ASP A 212 -18.55 -58.03 -22.70
N GLY A 213 -18.23 -58.28 -21.42
CA GLY A 213 -17.29 -59.33 -21.02
C GLY A 213 -15.81 -58.93 -20.98
N VAL A 214 -15.49 -57.64 -21.11
CA VAL A 214 -14.12 -57.12 -21.07
C VAL A 214 -13.68 -56.85 -19.63
N GLN A 215 -12.44 -57.22 -19.31
CA GLN A 215 -11.85 -57.05 -17.98
C GLN A 215 -10.81 -55.93 -17.92
N MET A 216 -10.46 -55.54 -16.70
CA MET A 216 -9.36 -54.62 -16.42
C MET A 216 -8.06 -55.43 -16.23
N PRO A 217 -6.92 -55.00 -16.82
CA PRO A 217 -5.67 -55.76 -16.76
C PRO A 217 -5.02 -55.80 -15.37
N GLN A 218 -5.30 -54.79 -14.54
CA GLN A 218 -4.81 -54.67 -13.16
C GLN A 218 -5.80 -53.87 -12.34
N ALA A 219 -5.86 -54.10 -11.03
CA ALA A 219 -6.69 -53.27 -10.14
C ALA A 219 -6.27 -51.80 -10.23
N PHE A 220 -7.24 -50.91 -10.12
CA PHE A 220 -7.00 -49.47 -10.07
C PHE A 220 -7.16 -48.98 -8.63
N THR A 221 -6.12 -48.36 -8.08
CA THR A 221 -6.13 -47.84 -6.71
C THR A 221 -5.77 -46.36 -6.70
N TRP A 222 -6.47 -45.57 -5.88
CA TRP A 222 -6.11 -44.18 -5.62
C TRP A 222 -6.39 -43.83 -4.17
N SER A 223 -5.83 -42.70 -3.73
CA SER A 223 -6.05 -42.19 -2.38
C SER A 223 -6.52 -40.75 -2.40
N PHE A 224 -7.17 -40.32 -1.32
CA PHE A 224 -7.41 -38.91 -1.00
C PHE A 224 -7.40 -38.72 0.52
N SER A 225 -7.20 -37.49 0.98
CA SER A 225 -7.24 -37.14 2.41
C SER A 225 -8.22 -36.01 2.66
N THR A 226 -9.02 -36.16 3.72
CA THR A 226 -9.95 -35.12 4.17
C THR A 226 -9.22 -33.96 4.83
N THR A 227 -9.89 -32.80 4.92
CA THR A 227 -9.35 -31.59 5.54
C THR A 227 -8.91 -31.84 6.99
N ASN A 228 -7.70 -31.39 7.34
CA ASN A 228 -7.21 -31.36 8.72
C ASN A 228 -7.78 -30.16 9.49
N PRO A 229 -7.91 -30.25 10.82
CA PRO A 229 -8.18 -29.09 11.64
C PRO A 229 -6.99 -28.14 11.59
N THR A 230 -7.28 -26.86 11.39
CA THR A 230 -6.28 -25.82 11.29
C THR A 230 -6.71 -24.62 12.11
N LEU A 231 -5.78 -24.08 12.90
CA LEU A 231 -5.97 -22.76 13.50
C LEU A 231 -5.73 -21.70 12.41
N THR A 232 -6.82 -21.15 11.89
CA THR A 232 -6.81 -20.24 10.74
C THR A 232 -6.47 -18.81 11.11
N ARG A 233 -6.86 -18.39 12.31
CA ARG A 233 -6.66 -17.03 12.79
C ARG A 233 -6.58 -17.00 14.31
N ILE A 234 -5.73 -16.10 14.78
CA ILE A 234 -5.57 -15.72 16.17
C ILE A 234 -5.91 -14.23 16.31
N LYS A 235 -6.56 -13.86 17.41
CA LYS A 235 -6.70 -12.47 17.85
C LYS A 235 -5.84 -12.27 19.10
N LEU A 236 -5.21 -11.10 19.21
CA LEU A 236 -4.12 -10.75 20.13
C LEU A 236 -2.73 -11.09 19.57
N THR A 237 -2.13 -10.15 18.82
CA THR A 237 -0.79 -10.29 18.22
C THR A 237 0.22 -9.34 18.89
N ASP A 238 1.50 -9.66 18.76
CA ASP A 238 2.64 -8.95 19.35
C ASP A 238 2.72 -7.45 19.03
N GLU A 239 2.27 -7.02 17.85
CA GLU A 239 2.34 -5.63 17.38
C GLU A 239 1.29 -4.68 17.98
N THR A 240 0.33 -5.19 18.76
CA THR A 240 -0.76 -4.38 19.32
C THR A 240 -0.73 -4.40 20.84
N ILE A 241 -0.91 -3.23 21.44
CA ILE A 241 -1.04 -3.08 22.89
C ILE A 241 -2.51 -3.34 23.27
N TYR A 242 -2.73 -4.26 24.20
CA TYR A 242 -4.08 -4.63 24.65
C TYR A 242 -4.37 -4.15 26.06
N ASP A 243 -5.67 -3.96 26.34
CA ASP A 243 -6.16 -3.71 27.69
C ASP A 243 -5.78 -4.85 28.65
N LEU A 244 -6.12 -4.69 29.93
CA LEU A 244 -5.72 -5.64 30.97
C LEU A 244 -6.64 -6.86 31.04
N GLN A 245 -7.74 -6.91 30.31
CA GLN A 245 -8.63 -8.08 30.27
C GLN A 245 -8.98 -8.45 28.83
N PRO A 246 -7.97 -8.73 28.00
CA PRO A 246 -8.21 -8.95 26.60
C PRO A 246 -8.83 -10.34 26.39
N THR A 247 -9.83 -10.43 25.51
CA THR A 247 -10.36 -11.72 25.09
C THR A 247 -9.47 -12.31 24.00
N VAL A 248 -8.78 -13.41 24.30
CA VAL A 248 -8.08 -14.25 23.32
C VAL A 248 -9.15 -14.93 22.46
N ALA A 249 -9.04 -14.87 21.13
CA ALA A 249 -9.98 -15.55 20.23
C ALA A 249 -9.23 -16.42 19.22
N LEU A 250 -9.60 -17.71 19.16
CA LEU A 250 -9.01 -18.73 18.28
C LEU A 250 -10.03 -19.17 17.25
N TYR A 251 -9.66 -19.15 15.96
CA TYR A 251 -10.56 -19.48 14.85
C TYR A 251 -10.11 -20.76 14.16
N PHE A 252 -10.92 -21.80 14.24
CA PHE A 252 -10.70 -23.08 13.58
C PHE A 252 -11.45 -23.13 12.24
N ASN A 253 -10.94 -23.93 11.31
CA ASN A 253 -11.60 -24.18 10.02
C ASN A 253 -12.79 -25.16 10.10
N MET A 254 -12.99 -25.80 11.25
CA MET A 254 -14.06 -26.75 11.50
C MET A 254 -14.36 -26.91 13.00
N PRO A 255 -15.54 -27.44 13.38
CA PRO A 255 -15.86 -27.70 14.78
C PRO A 255 -14.95 -28.78 15.38
N LEU A 256 -14.49 -28.56 16.62
CA LEU A 256 -13.59 -29.46 17.34
C LEU A 256 -14.15 -29.85 18.71
N GLU A 257 -13.57 -30.89 19.32
CA GLU A 257 -13.92 -31.27 20.68
C GLU A 257 -13.41 -30.24 21.69
N GLN A 258 -14.34 -29.47 22.25
CA GLN A 258 -14.05 -28.29 23.09
C GLN A 258 -13.19 -28.63 24.30
N ALA A 259 -13.50 -29.74 25.00
CA ALA A 259 -12.77 -30.17 26.19
C ALA A 259 -11.28 -30.42 25.92
N VAL A 260 -10.95 -31.01 24.77
CA VAL A 260 -9.56 -31.30 24.38
C VAL A 260 -8.79 -30.00 24.11
N ILE A 261 -9.43 -29.04 23.43
CA ILE A 261 -8.82 -27.72 23.19
C ILE A 261 -8.62 -26.96 24.50
N GLU A 262 -9.64 -26.90 25.36
CA GLU A 262 -9.59 -26.17 26.63
C GLU A 262 -8.54 -26.73 27.59
N GLN A 263 -8.42 -28.06 27.69
CA GLN A 263 -7.44 -28.74 28.55
C GLN A 263 -5.99 -28.46 28.11
N ASN A 264 -5.77 -28.25 26.82
CA ASN A 264 -4.45 -28.04 26.22
C ASN A 264 -4.14 -26.57 25.91
N PHE A 265 -5.03 -25.66 26.31
CA PHE A 265 -4.80 -24.21 26.23
C PHE A 265 -4.10 -23.70 27.50
N SER A 266 -3.13 -22.80 27.33
CA SER A 266 -2.56 -22.05 28.44
C SER A 266 -2.19 -20.63 28.06
N LEU A 267 -2.38 -19.71 29.01
CA LEU A 267 -1.91 -18.33 28.94
C LEU A 267 -0.89 -18.14 30.07
N ARG A 268 0.33 -17.72 29.77
CA ARG A 268 1.39 -17.58 30.78
C ARG A 268 2.16 -16.27 30.59
N PRO A 269 2.55 -15.58 31.68
CA PRO A 269 3.48 -14.46 31.58
C PRO A 269 4.86 -14.95 31.14
N VAL A 270 5.49 -14.22 30.23
CA VAL A 270 6.87 -14.46 29.76
C VAL A 270 7.73 -13.27 30.14
N LEU A 271 8.85 -13.55 30.81
CA LEU A 271 9.86 -12.54 31.07
C LEU A 271 10.57 -12.19 29.77
N ASN A 272 10.40 -10.96 29.29
CA ASN A 272 11.28 -10.40 28.27
C ASN A 272 12.68 -10.24 28.87
N ARG A 273 13.53 -11.26 28.70
CA ARG A 273 14.93 -11.22 29.16
C ARG A 273 15.74 -10.14 28.43
N ASP A 274 15.26 -9.66 27.29
CA ASP A 274 15.98 -8.72 26.42
C ASP A 274 15.79 -7.24 26.82
N ALA A 275 14.80 -6.91 27.66
CA ALA A 275 14.67 -5.55 28.21
C ALA A 275 15.62 -5.28 29.38
N ALA A 276 16.28 -6.31 29.93
CA ALA A 276 17.08 -6.18 31.14
C ALA A 276 18.59 -5.99 30.90
N LEU A 277 19.14 -6.31 29.72
CA LEU A 277 20.60 -6.25 29.50
C LEU A 277 20.97 -6.06 28.02
N GLU A 278 20.89 -4.83 27.49
CA GLU A 278 21.80 -4.44 26.40
C GLU A 278 22.14 -2.94 26.45
N GLN A 279 22.92 -2.57 27.47
CA GLN A 279 23.92 -1.52 27.28
C GLN A 279 24.92 -2.04 26.24
N VAL A 280 24.69 -1.74 24.96
CA VAL A 280 25.67 -1.99 23.91
C VAL A 280 26.96 -1.24 24.29
N PRO A 281 28.13 -1.91 24.42
CA PRO A 281 29.38 -1.20 24.58
C PRO A 281 29.67 -0.47 23.27
N VAL A 282 29.63 0.87 23.29
CA VAL A 282 30.11 1.68 22.18
C VAL A 282 31.58 1.31 21.93
N PRO A 283 31.97 0.85 20.73
CA PRO A 283 33.37 0.59 20.45
C PRO A 283 34.16 1.90 20.49
N ALA A 284 35.27 1.92 21.21
CA ALA A 284 36.16 3.08 21.29
C ALA A 284 36.69 3.44 19.89
N GLY A 285 36.16 4.49 19.27
CA GLY A 285 36.67 5.00 17.99
C GLY A 285 35.76 5.84 17.10
N ALA A 286 34.49 6.10 17.44
CA ALA A 286 33.65 6.98 16.63
C ALA A 286 33.89 8.48 16.94
N PRO A 287 33.87 9.38 15.94
CA PRO A 287 34.15 10.81 16.12
C PRO A 287 33.08 11.51 16.97
N TYR A 288 33.56 12.43 17.83
CA TYR A 288 32.82 13.24 18.81
C TYR A 288 31.42 13.67 18.36
N ALA A 289 30.39 13.08 18.96
CA ALA A 289 29.09 13.73 19.15
C ALA A 289 29.17 14.59 20.45
N PRO A 290 28.48 15.74 20.52
CA PRO A 290 28.47 16.55 21.74
C PRO A 290 27.88 15.74 22.91
N PRO A 291 28.36 15.96 24.15
CA PRO A 291 27.99 15.13 25.29
C PRO A 291 26.50 15.26 25.58
N VAL A 292 25.77 14.14 25.48
CA VAL A 292 24.49 13.99 26.17
C VAL A 292 24.82 14.08 27.66
N VAL A 293 24.42 15.17 28.30
CA VAL A 293 24.49 15.29 29.75
C VAL A 293 23.54 14.23 30.32
N PRO A 294 24.00 13.25 31.10
CA PRO A 294 23.08 12.32 31.73
C PRO A 294 22.24 13.11 32.73
N ASN A 295 20.92 13.10 32.54
CA ASN A 295 19.98 13.61 33.52
C ASN A 295 20.21 12.83 34.84
N PRO A 296 20.68 13.49 35.94
CA PRO A 296 20.89 12.81 37.21
C PRO A 296 19.60 12.55 37.99
N ALA A 297 18.43 12.92 37.45
CA ALA A 297 17.13 12.84 38.12
C ALA A 297 16.14 11.85 37.49
N ALA A 298 16.59 10.92 36.63
CA ALA A 298 15.73 9.78 36.29
C ALA A 298 15.62 8.88 37.54
N PRO A 299 14.42 8.65 38.10
CA PRO A 299 14.25 7.71 39.19
C PRO A 299 14.79 6.35 38.74
N THR A 300 15.67 5.76 39.54
CA THR A 300 16.15 4.41 39.29
C THR A 300 14.93 3.50 39.40
N PRO A 301 14.60 2.68 38.37
CA PRO A 301 13.49 1.76 38.48
C PRO A 301 13.72 0.87 39.70
N THR A 302 12.85 0.97 40.70
CA THR A 302 12.87 0.07 41.85
C THR A 302 12.79 -1.35 41.32
N PRO A 303 13.66 -2.28 41.72
CA PRO A 303 13.52 -3.67 41.33
C PRO A 303 12.17 -4.15 41.87
N ARG A 304 11.21 -4.38 40.97
CA ARG A 304 9.95 -5.05 41.36
C ARG A 304 10.33 -6.41 41.95
N PRO A 305 9.65 -6.84 43.04
CA PRO A 305 9.91 -8.13 43.65
C PRO A 305 9.81 -9.23 42.59
N PRO A 306 10.68 -10.26 42.63
CA PRO A 306 10.60 -11.37 41.69
C PRO A 306 9.26 -12.07 41.89
N ILE A 307 8.37 -11.95 40.91
CA ILE A 307 7.11 -12.67 40.89
C ILE A 307 7.41 -14.10 40.42
N ASP A 308 6.86 -15.08 41.12
CA ASP A 308 6.88 -16.49 40.77
C ASP A 308 5.98 -16.73 39.55
N TYR A 309 6.55 -16.81 38.34
CA TYR A 309 5.82 -16.87 37.06
C TYR A 309 5.57 -18.30 36.55
N GLY A 310 5.24 -19.24 37.44
CA GLY A 310 5.10 -20.66 37.09
C GLY A 310 3.71 -21.15 36.68
N GLY A 311 2.65 -20.34 36.80
CA GLY A 311 1.26 -20.77 36.63
C GLY A 311 0.60 -20.30 35.33
N SER A 312 -0.33 -21.11 34.80
CA SER A 312 -1.29 -20.62 33.80
C SER A 312 -2.21 -19.59 34.43
N ILE A 313 -2.48 -18.50 33.72
CA ILE A 313 -3.46 -17.49 34.11
C ILE A 313 -4.86 -18.14 34.03
N PRO A 314 -5.65 -18.11 35.12
CA PRO A 314 -7.02 -18.61 35.08
C PRO A 314 -7.91 -17.69 34.26
N GLY A 315 -8.92 -18.29 33.63
CA GLY A 315 -9.87 -17.56 32.81
C GLY A 315 -11.06 -18.43 32.45
N THR A 316 -12.04 -17.78 31.86
CA THR A 316 -13.29 -18.40 31.42
C THR A 316 -13.24 -18.66 29.92
N PHE A 317 -13.59 -19.88 29.52
CA PHE A 317 -13.79 -20.26 28.13
C PHE A 317 -15.23 -20.05 27.70
N SER A 318 -15.42 -19.60 26.47
CA SER A 318 -16.72 -19.62 25.80
C SER A 318 -16.53 -19.91 24.31
N TRP A 319 -17.54 -20.50 23.68
CA TRP A 319 -17.52 -20.87 22.27
C TRP A 319 -18.65 -20.18 21.53
N ASP A 320 -18.44 -19.94 20.24
CA ASP A 320 -19.52 -19.55 19.36
C ASP A 320 -20.50 -20.71 19.11
N GLU A 321 -21.67 -20.41 18.55
CA GLU A 321 -22.71 -21.41 18.28
C GLU A 321 -22.25 -22.52 17.33
N SER A 322 -21.27 -22.24 16.45
CA SER A 322 -20.74 -23.23 15.51
C SER A 322 -19.65 -24.13 16.10
N GLY A 323 -19.11 -23.79 17.27
CA GLY A 323 -17.98 -24.50 17.88
C GLY A 323 -16.66 -24.33 17.12
N MET A 324 -16.55 -23.33 16.24
CA MET A 324 -15.35 -23.03 15.45
C MET A 324 -14.52 -21.89 16.03
N ILE A 325 -15.07 -21.13 16.99
CA ILE A 325 -14.39 -20.00 17.60
C ILE A 325 -14.37 -20.19 19.11
N LEU A 326 -13.17 -20.30 19.67
CA LEU A 326 -12.94 -20.28 21.11
C LEU A 326 -12.62 -18.85 21.56
N PHE A 327 -13.24 -18.42 22.65
CA PHE A 327 -12.91 -17.21 23.39
C PHE A 327 -12.40 -17.58 24.78
N PHE A 328 -11.25 -17.03 25.15
CA PHE A 328 -10.72 -17.11 26.51
C PHE A 328 -10.59 -15.70 27.08
N THR A 329 -11.19 -15.46 28.24
CA THR A 329 -11.10 -14.19 28.97
C THR A 329 -10.46 -14.43 30.35
N PRO A 330 -9.34 -13.78 30.67
CA PRO A 330 -8.73 -13.86 32.00
C PRO A 330 -9.73 -13.45 33.10
N ASP A 331 -9.76 -14.20 34.21
CA ASP A 331 -10.71 -13.92 35.31
C ASP A 331 -10.36 -12.63 36.06
N GLU A 332 -9.07 -12.29 36.09
CA GLU A 332 -8.53 -11.06 36.69
C GLU A 332 -7.79 -10.22 35.65
N ALA A 333 -7.62 -8.93 35.94
CA ALA A 333 -6.81 -8.05 35.12
C ALA A 333 -5.35 -8.53 35.07
N LEU A 334 -4.84 -8.70 33.86
CA LEU A 334 -3.44 -8.93 33.58
C LEU A 334 -2.60 -7.74 34.06
N ALA A 335 -1.33 -8.00 34.38
CA ALA A 335 -0.41 -6.96 34.79
C ALA A 335 0.01 -6.10 33.60
N ASN A 336 0.13 -4.79 33.80
CA ASN A 336 0.71 -3.84 32.84
C ASN A 336 2.19 -4.16 32.55
N GLU A 337 2.69 -3.73 31.39
CA GLU A 337 4.09 -3.91 30.96
C GLU A 337 4.55 -5.37 30.97
N MET A 338 3.63 -6.30 30.78
CA MET A 338 3.92 -7.72 30.77
C MET A 338 3.63 -8.31 29.40
N THR A 339 4.54 -9.18 28.97
CA THR A 339 4.34 -10.03 27.80
C THR A 339 3.73 -11.34 28.27
N TYR A 340 2.71 -11.80 27.55
CA TYR A 340 2.06 -13.07 27.79
C TYR A 340 2.20 -13.95 26.56
N GLN A 341 2.47 -15.23 26.77
CA GLN A 341 2.46 -16.26 25.76
C GLN A 341 1.17 -17.06 25.88
N VAL A 342 0.49 -17.20 24.76
CA VAL A 342 -0.58 -18.17 24.60
C VAL A 342 0.01 -19.41 23.94
N THR A 343 -0.32 -20.58 24.48
CA THR A 343 0.08 -21.86 23.92
C THR A 343 -1.13 -22.78 23.86
N LEU A 344 -1.36 -23.34 22.68
CA LEU A 344 -2.22 -24.48 22.43
C LEU A 344 -1.29 -25.68 22.16
N ASP A 345 -1.27 -26.66 23.07
CA ASP A 345 -0.34 -27.80 22.99
C ASP A 345 -0.75 -28.76 21.87
N ALA A 346 -0.25 -28.50 20.66
CA ALA A 346 -0.54 -29.29 19.49
C ALA A 346 -0.06 -30.74 19.62
N GLU A 347 1.03 -31.00 20.36
CA GLU A 347 1.55 -32.36 20.52
C GLU A 347 0.62 -33.19 21.40
N ALA A 348 0.16 -32.62 22.52
CA ALA A 348 -0.82 -33.26 23.39
C ALA A 348 -2.17 -33.48 22.69
N ILE A 349 -2.66 -32.47 21.95
CA ILE A 349 -3.89 -32.57 21.17
C ILE A 349 -3.78 -33.67 20.10
N ASN A 350 -2.68 -33.71 19.35
CA ASN A 350 -2.47 -34.69 18.29
C ASN A 350 -2.29 -36.11 18.83
N ALA A 351 -1.78 -36.26 20.05
CA ALA A 351 -1.70 -37.56 20.72
C ALA A 351 -3.08 -38.12 21.07
N GLU A 352 -4.08 -37.27 21.36
CA GLU A 352 -5.46 -37.70 21.58
C GLU A 352 -6.22 -37.96 20.29
N TRP A 353 -5.94 -37.18 19.23
CA TRP A 353 -6.67 -37.27 17.96
C TRP A 353 -6.10 -38.26 16.95
N GLU A 354 -4.90 -38.82 17.21
CA GLU A 354 -4.15 -39.81 16.42
C GLU A 354 -3.93 -39.45 14.93
N THR A 355 -5.00 -39.48 14.14
CA THR A 355 -5.00 -39.30 12.68
C THR A 355 -5.41 -37.91 12.23
N MET A 356 -5.77 -37.01 13.15
CA MET A 356 -6.25 -35.67 12.84
C MET A 356 -5.30 -34.61 13.44
N PRO A 357 -4.12 -34.35 12.84
CA PRO A 357 -3.19 -33.38 13.39
C PRO A 357 -3.73 -31.96 13.28
N LEU A 358 -3.76 -31.24 14.41
CA LEU A 358 -3.93 -29.79 14.44
C LEU A 358 -2.72 -29.15 13.75
N THR A 359 -3.02 -28.29 12.79
CA THR A 359 -2.03 -27.56 12.01
C THR A 359 -2.17 -26.05 12.22
N GLY A 360 -1.09 -25.30 11.96
CA GLY A 360 -1.05 -23.85 12.12
C GLY A 360 -0.11 -23.40 13.25
N GLU A 361 -0.07 -22.10 13.49
CA GLU A 361 0.68 -21.52 14.61
C GLU A 361 -0.07 -21.76 15.91
N THR A 362 0.51 -22.49 16.86
CA THR A 362 -0.16 -22.84 18.12
C THR A 362 0.52 -22.20 19.33
N THR A 363 1.46 -21.29 19.12
CA THR A 363 2.08 -20.50 20.19
C THR A 363 2.42 -19.12 19.66
N TRP A 364 1.98 -18.08 20.37
CA TRP A 364 2.24 -16.68 20.03
C TRP A 364 2.28 -15.84 21.31
N GLN A 365 2.68 -14.58 21.18
CA GLN A 365 2.81 -13.65 22.31
C GLN A 365 2.04 -12.35 22.05
N PHE A 366 1.61 -11.70 23.14
CA PHE A 366 1.09 -10.33 23.12
C PHE A 366 1.55 -9.58 24.36
N SER A 367 1.49 -8.25 24.32
CA SER A 367 1.86 -7.40 25.46
C SER A 367 0.70 -6.54 25.93
N THR A 368 0.60 -6.36 27.24
CA THR A 368 -0.41 -5.50 27.88
C THR A 368 0.01 -4.03 27.85
N LEU A 369 -0.96 -3.14 28.14
CA LEU A 369 -0.74 -1.68 28.27
C LEU A 369 0.50 -1.36 29.11
N PRO A 370 1.41 -0.49 28.62
CA PRO A 370 2.50 0.00 29.45
C PRO A 370 1.97 1.00 30.49
N PHE A 371 2.72 1.22 31.58
CA PHE A 371 2.41 2.33 32.48
C PHE A 371 2.68 3.66 31.78
N PRO A 372 1.89 4.71 32.05
CA PRO A 372 2.13 6.03 31.48
C PRO A 372 3.47 6.57 31.95
N ALA A 373 4.26 7.05 31.00
CA ALA A 373 5.58 7.59 31.20
C ALA A 373 5.86 8.70 30.18
N VAL A 374 6.64 9.69 30.60
CA VAL A 374 7.16 10.72 29.70
C VAL A 374 8.27 10.12 28.84
N ILE A 375 8.12 10.20 27.52
CA ILE A 375 9.17 9.85 26.57
C ILE A 375 10.17 10.99 26.45
N ARG A 376 9.66 12.21 26.24
CA ARG A 376 10.47 13.43 26.11
C ARG A 376 9.63 14.69 26.23
N THR A 377 10.30 15.81 26.51
CA THR A 377 9.73 17.14 26.43
C THR A 377 10.36 17.92 25.28
N TYR A 378 9.62 18.88 24.73
CA TYR A 378 10.13 19.83 23.76
C TYR A 378 9.63 21.25 24.12
N PRO A 379 10.50 22.17 24.55
CA PRO A 379 11.95 22.00 24.69
C PRO A 379 12.36 20.92 25.72
N ALA A 380 13.55 20.35 25.56
CA ALA A 380 14.13 19.41 26.52
C ALA A 380 14.45 20.11 27.84
N ASP A 381 14.54 19.35 28.94
CA ASP A 381 14.92 19.91 30.24
C ASP A 381 16.30 20.58 30.20
N GLY A 382 16.37 21.84 30.63
CA GLY A 382 17.55 22.70 30.57
C GLY A 382 17.85 23.31 29.19
N GLU A 383 17.02 23.08 28.16
CA GLU A 383 17.28 23.56 26.79
C GLU A 383 17.13 25.08 26.67
N ALA A 384 18.03 25.71 25.91
CA ALA A 384 17.86 27.08 25.42
C ALA A 384 17.26 27.05 24.00
N THR A 385 16.09 27.69 23.80
CA THR A 385 15.29 27.53 22.57
C THR A 385 14.86 28.87 21.97
N ASN A 386 14.65 28.92 20.65
CA ASN A 386 13.96 30.02 19.96
C ASN A 386 12.45 29.76 19.79
N GLN A 387 11.89 28.76 20.51
CA GLN A 387 10.46 28.50 20.55
C GLN A 387 9.77 29.40 21.57
N TYR A 388 8.92 30.30 21.07
CA TYR A 388 8.18 31.26 21.90
C TYR A 388 6.69 30.89 22.11
N ASN A 389 6.27 29.69 21.68
CA ASN A 389 4.85 29.28 21.66
C ASN A 389 4.49 28.24 22.74
N GLY A 390 5.33 28.08 23.77
CA GLY A 390 5.11 27.15 24.88
C GLY A 390 5.90 25.84 24.73
N PHE A 391 5.32 24.71 25.12
CA PHE A 391 6.00 23.41 25.22
C PHE A 391 5.13 22.24 24.79
N ASN A 392 5.77 21.10 24.54
CA ASN A 392 5.15 19.81 24.25
C ASN A 392 5.71 18.74 25.19
N ILE A 393 4.87 17.79 25.61
CA ILE A 393 5.27 16.60 26.36
C ILE A 393 4.77 15.37 25.60
N GLU A 394 5.68 14.50 25.20
CA GLU A 394 5.35 13.23 24.53
C GLU A 394 5.34 12.10 25.55
N PHE A 395 4.25 11.31 25.55
CA PHE A 395 4.02 10.19 26.46
C PHE A 395 4.03 8.85 25.73
N ASN A 396 4.24 7.76 26.48
CA ASN A 396 4.15 6.41 25.93
C ASN A 396 2.71 5.89 25.77
N THR A 397 1.72 6.61 26.30
CA THR A 397 0.27 6.30 26.17
C THR A 397 -0.52 7.56 25.83
N PHE A 398 -1.84 7.41 25.65
CA PHE A 398 -2.76 8.52 25.45
C PHE A 398 -3.17 9.10 26.80
N MET A 399 -2.63 10.26 27.17
CA MET A 399 -2.95 10.89 28.44
C MET A 399 -4.36 11.51 28.49
N ASN A 400 -4.93 11.70 29.67
CA ASN A 400 -6.08 12.55 29.88
C ASN A 400 -5.61 14.01 30.11
N ASP A 401 -5.84 14.88 29.13
CA ASP A 401 -5.41 16.28 29.17
C ASP A 401 -6.08 17.13 30.25
N GLU A 402 -7.28 16.75 30.70
CA GLU A 402 -7.96 17.41 31.82
C GLU A 402 -7.21 17.18 33.14
N THR A 403 -6.70 15.96 33.35
CA THR A 403 -5.91 15.63 34.55
C THR A 403 -4.55 16.32 34.55
N ILE A 404 -3.93 16.49 33.37
CA ILE A 404 -2.68 17.26 33.20
C ILE A 404 -2.94 18.74 33.46
N THR A 405 -3.89 19.34 32.75
CA THR A 405 -4.15 20.79 32.80
C THR A 405 -4.51 21.26 34.21
N SER A 406 -5.27 20.47 34.95
CA SER A 406 -5.68 20.79 36.32
C SER A 406 -4.55 20.70 37.36
N ARG A 407 -3.44 20.03 37.04
CA ARG A 407 -2.27 19.82 37.92
C ARG A 407 -1.01 20.54 37.42
N LEU A 408 -1.13 21.32 36.34
CA LEU A 408 -0.04 22.00 35.69
C LEU A 408 0.22 23.37 36.33
N HIS A 409 1.50 23.62 36.64
CA HIS A 409 2.04 24.88 37.12
C HIS A 409 3.13 25.35 36.17
N ILE A 410 3.10 26.63 35.83
CA ILE A 410 4.07 27.27 34.93
C ILE A 410 4.61 28.51 35.64
N ASP A 411 5.93 28.60 35.78
CA ASP A 411 6.63 29.74 36.39
C ASP A 411 7.68 30.30 35.41
N PRO A 412 7.63 31.59 35.02
CA PRO A 412 6.64 32.60 35.37
C PRO A 412 5.25 32.30 34.77
N GLN A 413 4.20 32.64 35.51
CA GLN A 413 2.82 32.40 35.08
C GLN A 413 2.49 33.21 33.80
N PRO A 414 2.11 32.55 32.70
CA PRO A 414 1.79 33.25 31.46
C PRO A 414 0.43 33.97 31.55
N THR A 415 0.29 35.10 30.85
CA THR A 415 -0.95 35.89 30.78
C THR A 415 -2.11 35.13 30.15
N ARG A 416 -1.80 34.24 29.19
CA ARG A 416 -2.76 33.36 28.51
C ARG A 416 -2.12 32.00 28.34
N PHE A 417 -2.91 30.96 28.60
CA PHE A 417 -2.50 29.57 28.46
C PHE A 417 -3.62 28.74 27.86
N SER A 418 -3.26 27.77 27.02
CA SER A 418 -4.17 26.74 26.50
C SER A 418 -3.43 25.40 26.49
N GLY A 419 -4.05 24.38 27.06
CA GLY A 419 -3.53 23.01 27.09
C GLY A 419 -4.47 22.08 26.36
N TYR A 420 -3.95 21.21 25.50
CA TYR A 420 -4.75 20.15 24.87
C TYR A 420 -3.88 18.97 24.47
N ARG A 421 -4.51 17.79 24.37
CA ARG A 421 -3.85 16.61 23.80
C ARG A 421 -3.98 16.56 22.29
N SER A 422 -2.87 16.25 21.63
CA SER A 422 -2.82 15.81 20.23
C SER A 422 -2.13 14.44 20.19
N ASN A 423 -2.91 13.37 19.99
CA ASN A 423 -2.43 11.99 20.00
C ASN A 423 -1.76 11.63 21.36
N ARG A 424 -0.46 11.29 21.38
CA ARG A 424 0.36 10.99 22.58
C ARG A 424 1.13 12.20 23.09
N VAL A 425 0.86 13.39 22.54
CA VAL A 425 1.53 14.64 22.89
C VAL A 425 0.55 15.56 23.60
N TYR A 426 0.93 16.09 24.76
CA TYR A 426 0.26 17.22 25.38
C TYR A 426 0.94 18.52 24.92
N VAL A 427 0.14 19.45 24.39
CA VAL A 427 0.60 20.73 23.85
C VAL A 427 0.17 21.83 24.82
N GLY A 428 1.16 22.47 25.47
CA GLY A 428 0.95 23.64 26.32
C GLY A 428 1.31 24.91 25.56
N GLN A 429 0.30 25.68 25.15
CA GLN A 429 0.47 26.89 24.35
C GLN A 429 0.39 28.16 25.19
N PHE A 430 1.43 28.99 25.10
CA PHE A 430 1.45 30.36 25.59
C PHE A 430 2.51 31.18 24.86
N THR A 431 2.41 32.50 24.88
CA THR A 431 3.45 33.40 24.34
C THR A 431 4.54 33.59 25.38
N ALA A 432 5.68 32.96 25.17
CA ALA A 432 6.85 33.09 26.04
C ALA A 432 7.61 34.39 25.73
N VAL A 433 8.10 35.05 26.78
CA VAL A 433 8.97 36.23 26.70
C VAL A 433 10.38 35.77 26.35
N GLY A 434 11.13 36.55 25.56
CA GLY A 434 12.55 36.28 25.30
C GLY A 434 13.41 36.34 26.56
N SER A 435 14.58 35.71 26.50
CA SER A 435 15.58 35.70 27.59
C SER A 435 15.00 35.33 28.97
N SER A 436 14.05 34.42 29.00
CA SER A 436 13.30 34.06 30.21
C SER A 436 13.36 32.55 30.44
N THR A 437 13.58 32.16 31.69
CA THR A 437 13.54 30.74 32.08
C THR A 437 12.14 30.39 32.56
N TYR A 438 11.58 29.31 32.00
CA TYR A 438 10.30 28.74 32.37
C TYR A 438 10.50 27.41 33.07
N THR A 439 9.84 27.22 34.20
CA THR A 439 9.72 25.95 34.92
C THR A 439 8.31 25.41 34.74
N ILE A 440 8.20 24.21 34.19
CA ILE A 440 6.96 23.49 33.97
C ILE A 440 6.90 22.36 34.99
N ARG A 441 5.88 22.38 35.85
CA ARG A 441 5.65 21.34 36.86
C ARG A 441 4.25 20.78 36.71
N ILE A 442 4.12 19.47 36.68
CA ILE A 442 2.85 18.76 36.74
C ILE A 442 2.86 17.91 38.00
N ASP A 443 1.92 18.16 38.92
CA ASP A 443 1.84 17.38 40.14
C ASP A 443 1.48 15.91 39.85
N ALA A 444 1.89 15.02 40.76
CA ALA A 444 1.55 13.60 40.71
C ALA A 444 0.04 13.35 40.61
N GLY A 445 -0.33 12.20 40.04
CA GLY A 445 -1.72 11.79 39.91
C GLY A 445 -2.37 12.16 38.57
N ILE A 446 -1.58 12.34 37.50
CA ILE A 446 -2.11 12.46 36.14
C ILE A 446 -2.39 11.08 35.56
N GLU A 447 -3.48 10.96 34.81
CA GLU A 447 -3.99 9.67 34.34
C GLU A 447 -3.94 9.58 32.82
N ASP A 448 -3.80 8.35 32.31
CA ASP A 448 -4.09 8.06 30.92
C ASP A 448 -5.58 7.76 30.68
N ILE A 449 -5.99 7.65 29.41
CA ILE A 449 -7.39 7.34 29.05
C ILE A 449 -7.84 5.94 29.51
N TYR A 450 -6.90 5.11 29.99
CA TYR A 450 -7.16 3.76 30.49
C TYR A 450 -7.21 3.72 32.03
N GLY A 451 -6.99 4.86 32.70
CA GLY A 451 -7.04 5.00 34.16
C GLY A 451 -5.72 4.68 34.88
N ASN A 452 -4.62 4.45 34.15
CA ASN A 452 -3.30 4.29 34.78
C ASN A 452 -2.75 5.65 35.18
N VAL A 453 -2.03 5.72 36.31
CA VAL A 453 -1.58 6.97 36.92
C VAL A 453 -0.06 7.12 36.84
N ILE A 454 0.43 8.34 36.60
CA ILE A 454 1.80 8.73 36.92
C ILE A 454 1.81 9.31 38.34
N ASP A 455 2.34 8.54 39.30
CA ASP A 455 2.33 8.86 40.73
C ASP A 455 3.49 9.77 41.17
N GLU A 456 4.36 10.17 40.24
CA GLU A 456 5.47 11.10 40.48
C GLU A 456 5.22 12.42 39.76
N PRO A 457 5.61 13.56 40.36
CA PRO A 457 5.52 14.85 39.68
C PRO A 457 6.51 14.91 38.50
N ILE A 458 6.09 15.54 37.41
CA ILE A 458 6.94 15.84 36.26
C ILE A 458 7.40 17.28 36.40
N GLU A 459 8.70 17.53 36.32
CA GLU A 459 9.25 18.88 36.35
C GLU A 459 10.36 19.01 35.31
N PHE A 460 10.30 20.07 34.51
CA PHE A 460 11.37 20.42 33.57
C PHE A 460 11.44 21.93 33.38
N THR A 461 12.61 22.39 32.95
CA THR A 461 12.92 23.79 32.74
C THR A 461 13.37 24.04 31.30
N PHE A 462 13.09 25.22 30.76
CA PHE A 462 13.69 25.66 29.50
C PHE A 462 13.88 27.16 29.51
N THR A 463 14.84 27.65 28.72
CA THR A 463 15.13 29.08 28.60
C THR A 463 14.87 29.54 27.18
N THR A 464 14.06 30.58 27.01
CA THR A 464 13.92 31.23 25.72
C THR A 464 15.16 32.07 25.42
N LEU A 465 15.64 31.99 24.19
CA LEU A 465 16.68 32.88 23.69
C LEU A 465 16.14 34.30 23.56
N PRO A 466 17.03 35.30 23.40
CA PRO A 466 16.60 36.65 23.05
C PRO A 466 15.83 36.62 21.72
N TYR A 467 14.81 37.46 21.59
CA TYR A 467 14.12 37.62 20.31
C TYR A 467 15.12 37.97 19.21
N PRO A 468 14.95 37.45 17.98
CA PRO A 468 15.81 37.85 16.88
C PRO A 468 15.70 39.38 16.66
N PRO A 469 16.80 40.04 16.27
CA PRO A 469 16.76 41.47 15.96
C PRO A 469 15.77 41.71 14.82
N ASN A 470 14.86 42.66 15.01
CA ASN A 470 13.84 42.99 14.02
C ASN A 470 13.47 44.46 14.11
N PHE A 471 13.20 45.09 12.96
CA PHE A 471 12.60 46.41 12.91
C PHE A 471 11.49 46.46 11.87
N GLU A 472 10.55 47.36 12.09
CA GLU A 472 9.42 47.60 11.20
C GLU A 472 9.17 49.10 11.11
N LEU A 473 9.02 49.61 9.88
CA LEU A 473 8.51 50.95 9.67
C LEU A 473 7.00 50.95 9.94
N PHE A 474 6.56 51.75 10.89
CA PHE A 474 5.15 51.75 11.27
C PHE A 474 4.34 52.60 10.29
N ILE A 475 3.76 51.94 9.30
CA ILE A 475 2.90 52.55 8.30
C ILE A 475 1.45 52.13 8.57
N PRO A 476 0.57 53.03 9.03
CA PRO A 476 -0.83 52.70 9.21
C PRO A 476 -1.47 52.35 7.86
N ARG A 477 -1.96 51.10 7.73
CA ARG A 477 -2.83 50.62 6.63
C ARG A 477 -2.16 50.30 5.28
N GLY A 478 -0.85 50.04 5.21
CA GLY A 478 -0.27 49.50 3.98
C GLY A 478 1.25 49.66 3.85
N PRO A 479 1.81 49.34 2.66
CA PRO A 479 3.26 49.42 2.41
C PRO A 479 3.78 50.84 2.14
N VAL A 480 2.91 51.85 2.05
CA VAL A 480 3.27 53.23 1.69
C VAL A 480 2.74 54.21 2.73
N GLY A 481 3.63 55.05 3.25
CA GLY A 481 3.29 56.22 4.05
C GLY A 481 3.59 57.51 3.29
N PHE A 482 2.72 58.52 3.41
CA PHE A 482 2.92 59.84 2.84
C PHE A 482 3.38 60.80 3.93
N TYR A 483 4.51 61.47 3.70
CA TYR A 483 5.10 62.43 4.62
C TYR A 483 5.34 63.74 3.86
N SER A 484 5.09 64.87 4.52
CA SER A 484 5.31 66.19 3.91
C SER A 484 6.78 66.56 4.02
N ALA A 485 7.43 66.84 2.89
CA ALA A 485 8.81 67.34 2.85
C ALA A 485 8.97 68.79 3.33
N TYR A 486 7.86 69.49 3.57
CA TYR A 486 7.85 70.91 3.99
C TYR A 486 7.82 71.11 5.52
N HIS A 487 7.98 70.03 6.30
CA HIS A 487 8.18 70.16 7.75
C HIS A 487 9.65 70.35 8.06
N ASP A 488 9.93 71.29 8.99
CA ASP A 488 11.27 71.54 9.55
C ASP A 488 11.97 70.23 9.95
N GLU A 489 11.22 69.27 10.51
CA GLU A 489 11.68 67.91 10.77
C GLU A 489 10.67 66.86 10.26
N THR A 490 10.99 66.19 9.15
CA THR A 490 10.24 65.03 8.69
C THR A 490 10.81 63.75 9.32
N ALA A 491 10.06 63.13 10.23
CA ALA A 491 10.48 61.92 10.93
C ALA A 491 9.60 60.70 10.62
N LEU A 492 10.26 59.54 10.44
CA LEU A 492 9.65 58.23 10.29
C LEU A 492 9.54 57.53 11.65
N PHE A 493 8.39 56.93 11.92
CA PHE A 493 8.19 56.14 13.14
C PHE A 493 8.57 54.68 12.90
N VAL A 494 9.63 54.21 13.57
CA VAL A 494 10.13 52.83 13.48
C VAL A 494 9.90 52.13 14.82
N ARG A 495 9.49 50.87 14.77
CA ARG A 495 9.53 49.96 15.92
C ARG A 495 10.67 49.00 15.73
N HIS A 496 11.47 48.77 16.76
CA HIS A 496 12.57 47.82 16.69
C HIS A 496 12.71 47.05 18.00
N ILE A 497 13.37 45.91 17.92
CA ILE A 497 13.69 45.03 19.05
C ILE A 497 15.10 44.47 18.85
N ASN A 498 15.89 44.45 19.92
CA ASN A 498 17.26 43.91 19.94
C ASN A 498 18.18 44.53 18.86
N ILE A 499 17.93 45.78 18.47
CA ILE A 499 18.72 46.56 17.51
C ILE A 499 19.26 47.80 18.23
N ASN A 500 20.54 48.11 18.05
CA ASN A 500 21.18 49.30 18.59
C ASN A 500 21.56 50.33 17.52
N ARG A 501 21.47 49.97 16.24
CA ARG A 501 21.78 50.83 15.10
C ARG A 501 20.95 50.45 13.89
N LEU A 502 20.27 51.43 13.30
CA LEU A 502 19.55 51.32 12.04
C LEU A 502 20.41 51.90 10.92
N PHE A 503 20.62 51.16 9.85
CA PHE A 503 21.29 51.64 8.63
C PHE A 503 20.22 52.00 7.61
N MET A 504 20.23 53.24 7.15
CA MET A 504 19.17 53.82 6.33
C MET A 504 19.73 54.30 5.00
N GLN A 505 18.99 54.02 3.93
CA GLN A 505 19.27 54.52 2.59
C GLN A 505 17.97 55.14 2.03
N LEU A 506 18.09 56.34 1.48
CA LEU A 506 16.99 57.07 0.85
C LEU A 506 17.27 57.18 -0.64
N TYR A 507 16.31 56.79 -1.48
CA TYR A 507 16.42 56.80 -2.93
C TYR A 507 15.36 57.69 -3.57
N THR A 508 15.68 58.25 -4.74
CA THR A 508 14.68 58.80 -5.66
C THR A 508 13.89 57.67 -6.32
N LEU A 509 12.59 57.89 -6.52
CA LEU A 509 11.72 56.98 -7.24
C LEU A 509 10.84 57.76 -8.21
N ASP A 510 10.83 57.36 -9.49
CA ASP A 510 9.97 57.97 -10.50
C ASP A 510 8.49 57.67 -10.22
N ALA A 511 7.60 58.63 -10.52
CA ALA A 511 6.19 58.52 -10.19
C ALA A 511 5.48 57.38 -10.96
N LEU A 512 5.86 57.11 -12.22
CA LEU A 512 5.30 56.00 -12.98
C LEU A 512 5.83 54.66 -12.46
N GLN A 513 7.12 54.62 -12.10
CA GLN A 513 7.72 53.45 -11.48
C GLN A 513 7.09 53.13 -10.12
N PHE A 514 6.81 54.14 -9.30
CA PHE A 514 6.10 53.99 -8.03
C PHE A 514 4.70 53.39 -8.22
N VAL A 515 3.94 53.88 -9.21
CA VAL A 515 2.60 53.35 -9.53
C VAL A 515 2.70 51.89 -9.99
N ASP A 516 3.69 51.55 -10.81
CA ASP A 516 3.91 50.16 -11.26
C ASP A 516 4.22 49.22 -10.08
N LEU A 517 5.10 49.63 -9.16
CA LEU A 517 5.47 48.85 -7.96
C LEU A 517 4.30 48.63 -6.97
N LEU A 518 3.36 49.56 -6.93
CA LEU A 518 2.18 49.47 -6.06
C LEU A 518 1.08 48.60 -6.67
N LEU A 519 0.90 48.65 -8.00
CA LEU A 519 -0.21 48.00 -8.70
C LEU A 519 0.14 46.61 -9.27
N ASN A 520 1.41 46.32 -9.55
CA ASN A 520 1.82 45.00 -10.00
C ASN A 520 2.04 44.04 -8.84
N GLU A 521 1.40 42.88 -8.94
CA GLU A 521 1.54 41.77 -8.00
C GLU A 521 2.67 40.84 -8.42
N TYR A 522 3.57 40.53 -7.49
CA TYR A 522 4.58 39.51 -7.68
C TYR A 522 3.98 38.14 -7.35
N GLN A 523 4.05 37.19 -8.29
CA GLN A 523 3.69 35.78 -8.09
C GLN A 523 4.98 34.96 -7.94
N PRO A 524 5.42 34.64 -6.71
CA PRO A 524 6.46 33.66 -6.51
C PRO A 524 5.83 32.27 -6.69
N TYR A 525 6.03 31.68 -7.87
CA TYR A 525 5.56 30.34 -8.25
C TYR A 525 4.04 30.15 -8.39
N ALA A 526 3.65 29.40 -9.43
CA ALA A 526 2.26 29.20 -9.89
C ALA A 526 1.31 28.45 -8.92
N GLU A 527 1.71 28.20 -7.67
CA GLU A 527 0.93 27.40 -6.71
C GLU A 527 0.74 28.06 -5.33
N SER A 528 1.24 29.28 -5.09
CA SER A 528 1.00 29.99 -3.82
C SER A 528 -0.22 30.92 -3.88
N VAL A 529 -1.11 30.82 -2.88
CA VAL A 529 -2.37 31.59 -2.74
C VAL A 529 -2.13 33.03 -2.24
N TYR A 530 -0.88 33.43 -2.00
CA TYR A 530 -0.53 34.74 -1.45
C TYR A 530 0.29 35.54 -2.47
N THR A 531 -0.35 36.47 -3.18
CA THR A 531 0.35 37.50 -3.94
C THR A 531 0.79 38.62 -3.01
N GLN A 532 2.04 39.07 -3.14
CA GLN A 532 2.53 40.27 -2.46
C GLN A 532 2.81 41.38 -3.48
N PRO A 533 2.51 42.65 -3.17
CA PRO A 533 2.90 43.78 -3.99
C PRO A 533 4.41 43.74 -4.32
N THR A 534 4.77 44.04 -5.56
CA THR A 534 6.17 44.03 -6.03
C THR A 534 7.08 44.97 -5.22
N ILE A 535 6.52 46.00 -4.57
CA ILE A 535 7.24 46.93 -3.70
C ILE A 535 8.02 46.27 -2.55
N TYR A 536 7.58 45.12 -2.01
CA TYR A 536 8.26 44.43 -0.90
C TYR A 536 9.60 43.80 -1.31
N ASN A 537 9.80 43.55 -2.60
CA ASN A 537 10.99 42.91 -3.16
C ASN A 537 11.81 43.87 -4.03
N TYR A 538 11.42 45.14 -4.10
CA TYR A 538 12.10 46.13 -4.93
C TYR A 538 13.40 46.59 -4.27
N VAL A 539 14.51 46.48 -5.00
CA VAL A 539 15.82 47.00 -4.60
C VAL A 539 16.14 48.19 -5.50
N PRO A 540 16.17 49.43 -4.97
CA PRO A 540 16.50 50.62 -5.76
C PRO A 540 17.95 50.57 -6.28
N PRO A 541 18.21 51.04 -7.50
CA PRO A 541 19.57 51.09 -8.04
C PRO A 541 20.42 52.19 -7.37
N GLU A 542 21.71 51.95 -7.18
CA GLU A 542 22.63 52.83 -6.44
C GLU A 542 22.71 54.26 -6.99
N ASN A 543 22.55 54.46 -8.30
CA ASN A 543 22.60 55.80 -8.91
C ASN A 543 21.41 56.70 -8.55
N LEU A 544 20.38 56.14 -7.89
CA LEU A 544 19.23 56.89 -7.39
C LEU A 544 19.35 57.20 -5.88
N LEU A 545 20.44 56.77 -5.23
CA LEU A 545 20.70 57.01 -3.81
C LEU A 545 20.86 58.52 -3.55
N LEU A 546 19.99 59.07 -2.71
CA LEU A 546 20.05 60.45 -2.24
C LEU A 546 20.88 60.60 -0.97
N ARG A 547 20.75 59.64 -0.06
CA ARG A 547 21.36 59.72 1.27
C ARG A 547 21.55 58.33 1.86
N GLU A 548 22.67 58.12 2.53
CA GLU A 548 22.92 56.99 3.41
C GLU A 548 23.34 57.53 4.78
N TRP A 549 22.76 57.00 5.85
CA TRP A 549 23.12 57.36 7.20
C TRP A 549 22.80 56.22 8.16
N HIS A 550 23.23 56.35 9.41
CA HIS A 550 22.81 55.47 10.47
C HIS A 550 22.16 56.27 11.59
N VAL A 551 21.25 55.62 12.30
CA VAL A 551 20.65 56.13 13.52
C VAL A 551 20.98 55.17 14.64
N ASP A 552 21.71 55.67 15.64
CA ASP A 552 21.87 54.95 16.89
C ASP A 552 20.55 55.00 17.66
N VAL A 553 20.06 53.84 18.09
CA VAL A 553 18.79 53.71 18.80
C VAL A 553 19.04 53.08 20.17
N GLU A 554 18.28 53.52 21.17
CA GLU A 554 18.29 52.87 22.47
C GLU A 554 17.93 51.40 22.33
N ASN A 555 18.61 50.51 23.04
CA ASN A 555 18.34 49.08 22.98
C ASN A 555 18.23 48.51 24.39
N TYR A 556 17.03 48.07 24.76
CA TYR A 556 16.79 47.24 25.93
C TYR A 556 16.41 45.85 25.44
N GLN A 557 17.11 44.82 25.94
CA GLN A 557 16.92 43.45 25.48
C GLN A 557 15.45 43.03 25.59
N ASP A 558 14.96 42.38 24.52
CA ASP A 558 13.59 41.86 24.37
C ASP A 558 12.47 42.88 24.56
N THR A 559 12.80 44.16 24.43
CA THR A 559 11.84 45.26 24.52
C THR A 559 11.64 45.88 23.15
N THR A 560 10.38 45.91 22.68
CA THR A 560 10.05 46.67 21.47
C THR A 560 10.02 48.15 21.80
N LEU A 561 10.90 48.92 21.16
CA LEU A 561 11.01 50.36 21.35
C LEU A 561 10.55 51.12 20.12
N PRO A 562 9.80 52.21 20.30
CA PRO A 562 9.59 53.19 19.25
C PRO A 562 10.82 54.09 19.09
N SER A 563 11.14 54.46 17.86
CA SER A 563 12.16 55.46 17.57
C SER A 563 11.76 56.29 16.36
N PHE A 564 12.17 57.56 16.37
CA PHE A 564 11.98 58.46 15.24
C PHE A 564 13.26 58.51 14.41
N VAL A 565 13.12 58.33 13.10
CA VAL A 565 14.21 58.43 12.13
C VAL A 565 13.95 59.63 11.25
N THR A 566 14.74 60.68 11.39
CA THR A 566 14.62 61.89 10.57
C THR A 566 15.10 61.62 9.14
N LEU A 567 14.29 62.03 8.16
CA LEU A 567 14.62 61.96 6.73
C LEU A 567 15.46 63.15 6.27
N GLY A 568 15.30 64.30 6.95
CA GLY A 568 16.09 65.51 6.76
C GLY A 568 17.43 65.45 7.51
N THR A 569 18.37 66.32 7.13
CA THR A 569 19.56 66.61 7.93
C THR A 569 19.13 67.32 9.21
N GLU A 570 19.66 66.95 10.38
CA GLU A 570 19.73 67.90 11.50
C GLU A 570 20.27 69.21 10.92
N ASN A 571 19.62 70.35 11.22
CA ASN A 571 20.13 71.65 10.81
C ASN A 571 21.57 71.75 11.27
N ALA A 572 22.52 71.73 10.33
CA ALA A 572 23.95 71.62 10.66
C ALA A 572 24.54 72.90 11.29
N CYS A 573 23.69 73.86 11.65
CA CYS A 573 24.05 75.22 12.04
C CYS A 573 23.08 75.74 13.12
N ASP A 574 23.26 75.26 14.36
CA ASP A 574 22.45 75.68 15.50
C ASP A 574 22.84 77.05 16.10
N ASP A 575 23.96 77.65 15.65
CA ASP A 575 24.40 79.00 16.02
C ASP A 575 24.39 79.95 14.80
N GLU A 576 24.02 81.22 15.01
CA GLU A 576 23.89 82.23 13.95
C GLU A 576 25.13 82.33 13.03
N PRO A 577 24.93 82.54 11.71
CA PRO A 577 23.66 82.87 11.06
C PRO A 577 22.81 81.64 10.69
N SER A 578 21.54 81.64 11.11
CA SER A 578 20.53 80.66 10.67
C SER A 578 20.16 80.91 9.21
N SER A 579 20.20 79.88 8.36
CA SER A 579 19.75 79.94 6.97
C SER A 579 18.26 79.65 6.85
N GLU A 580 17.57 80.34 5.94
CA GLU A 580 16.19 80.00 5.53
C GLU A 580 16.16 79.07 4.30
N LEU A 581 17.32 78.75 3.72
CA LEU A 581 17.46 77.93 2.52
C LEU A 581 17.57 76.43 2.85
N HIS A 582 17.08 75.59 1.94
CA HIS A 582 17.14 74.14 2.07
C HIS A 582 17.71 73.49 0.81
N THR A 583 18.36 72.32 0.96
CA THR A 583 18.77 71.52 -0.21
C THR A 583 17.54 71.18 -1.04
N GLY A 584 17.59 71.49 -2.34
CA GLY A 584 16.47 71.38 -3.28
C GLY A 584 15.86 72.72 -3.68
N ASP A 585 16.11 73.80 -2.95
CA ASP A 585 15.62 75.13 -3.30
C ASP A 585 16.23 75.64 -4.60
N LEU A 586 15.44 76.37 -5.37
CA LEU A 586 15.92 77.16 -6.49
C LEU A 586 16.26 78.56 -5.97
N VAL A 587 17.50 78.98 -6.09
CA VAL A 587 17.97 80.28 -5.59
C VAL A 587 18.35 81.21 -6.72
N THR A 588 18.09 82.50 -6.55
CA THR A 588 18.54 83.55 -7.47
C THR A 588 19.83 84.17 -6.95
N ILE A 589 20.81 84.34 -7.85
CA ILE A 589 22.12 84.90 -7.54
C ILE A 589 22.06 86.42 -7.66
N GLN A 590 22.27 87.12 -6.56
CA GLN A 590 22.04 88.56 -6.49
C GLN A 590 23.06 89.39 -7.27
N ARG A 591 24.31 88.90 -7.39
CA ARG A 591 25.37 89.59 -8.13
C ARG A 591 26.38 88.60 -8.69
N GLN A 592 27.10 89.01 -9.74
CA GLN A 592 28.16 88.19 -10.34
C GLN A 592 29.26 87.90 -9.30
N THR A 593 29.58 86.62 -9.10
CA THR A 593 30.57 86.16 -8.12
C THR A 593 31.30 84.90 -8.60
N GLN A 594 32.35 84.49 -7.88
CA GLN A 594 33.11 83.28 -8.16
C GLN A 594 32.62 82.16 -7.24
N ALA A 595 32.08 81.08 -7.80
CA ALA A 595 31.79 79.87 -7.06
C ALA A 595 33.05 79.01 -6.92
N LEU A 596 33.23 78.39 -5.76
CA LEU A 596 34.43 77.66 -5.39
C LEU A 596 34.24 76.15 -5.54
N ASP A 597 35.32 75.38 -5.63
CA ASP A 597 35.26 73.91 -5.68
C ASP A 597 35.01 73.27 -4.29
N ALA A 598 35.26 74.03 -3.22
CA ALA A 598 34.98 73.69 -1.82
C ALA A 598 34.59 74.95 -1.02
N PRO A 599 33.85 74.81 0.11
CA PRO A 599 33.57 75.94 1.00
C PRO A 599 34.84 76.36 1.76
N ILE A 600 35.09 77.68 1.88
CA ILE A 600 36.30 78.29 2.48
C ILE A 600 37.61 77.94 1.74
N ASP A 601 38.41 78.94 1.36
CA ASP A 601 39.72 78.78 0.70
C ASP A 601 39.75 77.88 -0.57
N GLY A 602 38.57 77.48 -1.07
CA GLY A 602 38.41 76.72 -2.29
C GLY A 602 38.92 77.49 -3.50
N ALA A 603 39.41 76.76 -4.50
CA ALA A 603 39.85 77.40 -5.72
C ALA A 603 38.64 77.85 -6.54
N PRO A 604 38.75 78.97 -7.29
CA PRO A 604 37.75 79.39 -8.26
C PRO A 604 37.33 78.25 -9.22
N ALA A 605 36.13 77.72 -9.06
CA ALA A 605 35.60 76.65 -9.91
C ALA A 605 34.87 77.21 -11.13
N MET A 606 34.01 78.20 -10.92
CA MET A 606 33.29 78.86 -12.02
C MET A 606 32.86 80.28 -11.67
N THR A 607 32.64 81.10 -12.69
CA THR A 607 32.01 82.42 -12.52
C THR A 607 30.52 82.28 -12.71
N VAL A 608 29.75 82.80 -11.75
CA VAL A 608 28.30 82.79 -11.80
C VAL A 608 27.76 84.21 -11.90
N TYR A 609 26.79 84.44 -12.76
CA TYR A 609 26.30 85.77 -13.13
C TYR A 609 25.07 86.17 -12.30
N ALA A 610 24.86 87.48 -12.16
CA ALA A 610 23.68 88.04 -11.51
C ALA A 610 22.39 87.60 -12.23
N ASP A 611 21.30 87.50 -11.47
CA ASP A 611 19.95 87.10 -11.92
C ASP A 611 19.85 85.66 -12.46
N PHE A 612 20.91 84.86 -12.30
CA PHE A 612 20.90 83.44 -12.66
C PHE A 612 20.27 82.62 -11.54
N GLN A 613 19.46 81.63 -11.91
CA GLN A 613 18.84 80.69 -10.98
C GLN A 613 19.60 79.36 -10.96
N ALA A 614 19.92 78.85 -9.78
CA ALA A 614 20.58 77.56 -9.60
C ALA A 614 19.89 76.75 -8.51
N ALA A 615 19.89 75.43 -8.66
CA ALA A 615 19.35 74.54 -7.63
C ALA A 615 20.42 74.30 -6.56
N LEU A 616 20.00 74.32 -5.30
CA LEU A 616 20.82 73.85 -4.18
C LEU A 616 20.83 72.33 -4.18
N VAL A 617 22.00 71.71 -4.35
CA VAL A 617 22.15 70.24 -4.43
C VAL A 617 22.90 69.65 -3.23
N GLY A 618 23.39 70.50 -2.34
CA GLY A 618 24.06 70.12 -1.11
C GLY A 618 24.34 71.31 -0.20
N GLY A 619 24.71 71.05 1.05
CA GLY A 619 24.76 72.03 2.14
C GLY A 619 23.72 71.70 3.24
N ALA A 620 23.63 72.46 4.32
CA ALA A 620 24.44 73.63 4.70
C ALA A 620 25.80 73.22 5.29
N VAL A 621 26.85 74.00 4.98
CA VAL A 621 28.15 73.93 5.67
C VAL A 621 28.40 75.27 6.35
N CYS A 622 28.46 75.28 7.68
CA CYS A 622 28.59 76.52 8.44
C CYS A 622 30.01 76.83 8.90
N THR A 623 30.28 78.13 8.92
CA THR A 623 31.54 78.74 9.34
C THR A 623 31.20 79.91 10.26
N ASP A 624 32.19 80.42 10.99
CA ASP A 624 32.01 81.58 11.87
C ASP A 624 31.55 82.86 11.12
N GLU A 625 31.60 82.87 9.78
CA GLU A 625 31.38 84.05 8.94
C GLU A 625 30.22 83.92 7.94
N ALA A 626 29.87 82.71 7.47
CA ALA A 626 28.78 82.50 6.51
C ALA A 626 28.29 81.05 6.44
N VAL A 627 27.05 80.87 5.95
CA VAL A 627 26.51 79.55 5.55
C VAL A 627 26.86 79.27 4.10
N TRP A 628 27.40 78.09 3.78
CA TRP A 628 27.78 77.71 2.43
C TRP A 628 26.86 76.65 1.84
N TRP A 629 26.52 76.85 0.56
CA TRP A 629 25.62 76.00 -0.20
C TRP A 629 26.29 75.52 -1.49
N GLN A 630 26.03 74.26 -1.85
CA GLN A 630 26.46 73.69 -3.11
C GLN A 630 25.38 73.87 -4.16
N ILE A 631 25.72 74.56 -5.24
CA ILE A 631 24.87 74.79 -6.39
C ILE A 631 25.25 73.87 -7.55
N GLU A 632 24.29 73.53 -8.40
CA GLU A 632 24.52 72.82 -9.65
C GLU A 632 24.08 73.68 -10.85
N ILE A 633 25.00 73.89 -11.79
CA ILE A 633 24.74 74.59 -13.05
C ILE A 633 25.21 73.70 -14.20
N GLY A 634 24.25 73.17 -14.96
CA GLY A 634 24.53 72.12 -15.95
C GLY A 634 24.99 70.83 -15.27
N ASN A 635 26.21 70.38 -15.54
CA ASN A 635 26.82 69.19 -14.92
C ASN A 635 27.96 69.55 -13.94
N THR A 636 28.11 70.82 -13.59
CA THR A 636 29.19 71.28 -12.71
C THR A 636 28.61 71.69 -11.37
N ARG A 637 29.20 71.18 -10.29
CA ARG A 637 28.87 71.55 -8.91
C ARG A 637 29.92 72.50 -8.37
N ALA A 638 29.47 73.55 -7.69
CA ALA A 638 30.33 74.54 -7.07
C ALA A 638 29.66 75.09 -5.81
N TRP A 639 30.46 75.70 -4.93
CA TRP A 639 30.02 76.21 -3.64
C TRP A 639 29.93 77.74 -3.65
N LEU A 640 28.87 78.27 -3.07
CA LEU A 640 28.67 79.70 -2.84
C LEU A 640 28.26 79.95 -1.39
N PRO A 641 28.77 81.03 -0.76
CA PRO A 641 28.24 81.46 0.51
C PRO A 641 26.89 82.13 0.31
N GLU A 642 26.01 81.96 1.29
CA GLU A 642 24.68 82.55 1.34
C GLU A 642 24.74 84.08 1.41
N SER A 643 25.72 84.60 2.15
CA SER A 643 26.00 86.03 2.31
C SER A 643 27.46 86.35 1.98
N ASP A 644 27.73 87.58 1.57
CA ASP A 644 29.10 88.07 1.41
C ASP A 644 29.76 88.44 2.75
N GLU A 645 31.04 88.83 2.71
CA GLU A 645 31.81 89.27 3.90
C GLU A 645 31.17 90.47 4.64
N SER A 646 30.20 91.17 4.04
CA SER A 646 29.47 92.27 4.67
C SER A 646 28.13 91.84 5.29
N GLY A 647 27.78 90.55 5.19
CA GLY A 647 26.51 90.00 5.64
C GLY A 647 25.34 90.24 4.69
N ALA A 648 25.58 90.75 3.48
CA ALA A 648 24.54 90.91 2.47
C ALA A 648 24.33 89.60 1.71
N LEU A 649 23.08 89.19 1.50
CA LEU A 649 22.75 87.96 0.77
C LEU A 649 23.38 87.99 -0.64
N LEU A 650 23.99 86.86 -1.01
CA LEU A 650 24.53 86.56 -2.33
C LEU A 650 23.59 85.65 -3.10
N ILE A 651 22.92 84.75 -2.39
CA ILE A 651 21.87 83.87 -2.91
C ILE A 651 20.65 83.97 -1.99
N TYR A 652 19.46 83.95 -2.59
CA TYR A 652 18.20 83.94 -1.88
C TYR A 652 17.19 83.09 -2.65
N ALA A 653 16.19 82.53 -1.95
CA ALA A 653 15.15 81.73 -2.57
C ALA A 653 14.45 82.53 -3.69
N ALA A 654 14.35 81.91 -4.87
CA ALA A 654 13.82 82.53 -6.09
C ALA A 654 12.30 82.73 -6.09
#